data_AF-A0A6N7DZT6-F1
#
_entry.id   AF-A0A6N7DZT6-F1
#
_cell.length_a   1.000
_cell.length_b   1.000
_cell.length_c   1.000
_cell.angle_alpha   90.00
_cell.angle_beta   90.00
_cell.angle_gamma   90.00
#
_symmetry.space_group_name_H-M   'P 1'
#
loop_
_entity.id
_entity.type
_entity.pdbx_description
1 polymer ?
#
loop_
_entity_poly.entity_id
_entity_poly.type
_entity_poly.pdbx_seq_one_letter_code
_entity_poly.pdbx_strand_id
1 'polypeptide(L)'
;MTAKIIYTLTDEAPALATFSFLPIVEAFTKAAGVAVETRDISLAGRILANFPEKLTAEQRIDDALNELGELAKTPDANIIKLPNISASIPQLNAAIKELQAKGYDVPDYPATPASPEEEKIKATYAKVLGSAVNPVLREGNSDRRAPLSVKNFAKKHPHSMGAWSADSKTQVAHMSEGDFYGTEKSMTVPKATKFKIEFVSNSGDVKELKAYAPLQEGEIIDAAVMSQKALQSFLQEAVSEAKEKGILFSLHLKATMMKVSDPVIFGQAVSAYFAEVFDKYATDFASVGVNPNNGLGDLYAKIKTLPEATQKAIEADIQATISEKADIAMVDSDKGITNLHVSSDVIVDASMPAMIRSSGKMWNKDGKQQDTLAVIPDRCYAGVYQETINFCKHHGAFDPTTMGTVPNVGLMAQKAEEYGSHDKTFQMDDTGVVRAIDADGNVLLEQNVEAGDIFRMCQVKDAPIQDWVKLAVTRARATNTPAVFWLDTKRAHDHQLIEKVNHYLLEHDTAGLEIHIMSPEEATRFTLRHVKEGKDVISVTGNVLRDYLTDLFPILELGTSAKMLSIVPLMNGGGLFETGAGGSAPKHVQQLLSENHLRWDSLGEFLALAVSLEHLATHFGNGQAQVLAETLDKATGRFLENNKSPSRKVGEIDNRGSHFYLAMYWAQELATQDADADLKAIFHKVADALTQNEVQIMEELNGVQGKGVDVGGYYKFDIASVNGVMRPSQTLNGIVDHI
;
A
#
# COMPACT_ATOMS: atom_id res chain seq x y z
N MET A 1 20.79 0.68 -27.96
CA MET A 1 20.00 -0.42 -27.38
C MET A 1 18.54 -0.11 -27.62
N THR A 2 17.70 -1.09 -27.95
CA THR A 2 16.26 -0.85 -28.14
C THR A 2 15.66 -0.48 -26.79
N ALA A 3 14.97 0.66 -26.71
CA ALA A 3 14.25 1.08 -25.51
C ALA A 3 13.16 0.06 -25.20
N LYS A 4 13.15 -0.48 -23.98
CA LYS A 4 12.19 -1.52 -23.56
C LYS A 4 11.43 -1.11 -22.31
N ILE A 5 10.17 -1.50 -22.24
CA ILE A 5 9.32 -1.44 -21.06
C ILE A 5 9.14 -2.86 -20.55
N ILE A 6 9.33 -3.08 -19.26
CA ILE A 6 8.97 -4.33 -18.60
C ILE A 6 7.58 -4.18 -17.99
N TYR A 7 6.63 -5.00 -18.41
CA TYR A 7 5.26 -5.02 -17.93
C TYR A 7 5.05 -6.24 -17.02
N THR A 8 4.73 -6.03 -15.74
CA THR A 8 4.59 -7.15 -14.81
C THR A 8 3.26 -7.89 -15.00
N LEU A 9 3.32 -9.22 -15.12
CA LEU A 9 2.13 -10.08 -15.00
C LEU A 9 1.93 -10.43 -13.52
N THR A 10 0.74 -10.16 -13.00
CA THR A 10 0.44 -10.27 -11.56
C THR A 10 -0.71 -11.23 -11.29
N ASP A 11 -1.65 -10.86 -10.42
CA ASP A 11 -2.70 -11.74 -9.89
C ASP A 11 -4.08 -11.11 -10.07
N GLU A 12 -5.13 -11.93 -10.03
CA GLU A 12 -6.52 -11.48 -9.90
C GLU A 12 -6.96 -10.42 -10.93
N ALA A 13 -7.53 -9.30 -10.50
CA ALA A 13 -8.14 -8.29 -11.38
C ALA A 13 -7.13 -7.58 -12.31
N PRO A 14 -5.97 -7.07 -11.85
CA PRO A 14 -4.99 -6.47 -12.75
C PRO A 14 -4.40 -7.48 -13.75
N ALA A 15 -4.25 -8.75 -13.37
CA ALA A 15 -3.83 -9.78 -14.32
C ALA A 15 -4.87 -9.98 -15.44
N LEU A 16 -6.16 -10.04 -15.10
CA LEU A 16 -7.24 -10.11 -16.09
C LEU A 16 -7.26 -8.87 -17.00
N ALA A 17 -7.15 -7.67 -16.43
CA ALA A 17 -7.08 -6.42 -17.18
C ALA A 17 -5.89 -6.39 -18.16
N THR A 18 -4.74 -6.93 -17.75
CA THR A 18 -3.53 -7.05 -18.58
C THR A 18 -3.81 -7.85 -19.86
N PHE A 19 -4.59 -8.93 -19.82
CA PHE A 19 -4.96 -9.69 -21.02
C PHE A 19 -5.79 -8.88 -22.04
N SER A 20 -6.48 -7.83 -21.60
CA SER A 20 -7.20 -6.90 -22.49
C SER A 20 -6.31 -5.74 -22.93
N PHE A 21 -5.52 -5.16 -22.02
CA PHE A 21 -4.81 -3.90 -22.26
C PHE A 21 -3.42 -4.08 -22.89
N LEU A 22 -2.65 -5.09 -22.46
CA LEU A 22 -1.27 -5.28 -22.93
C LEU A 22 -1.15 -5.38 -24.46
N PRO A 23 -2.04 -6.07 -25.20
CA PRO A 23 -1.98 -6.08 -26.67
C PRO A 23 -2.14 -4.69 -27.30
N ILE A 24 -2.95 -3.82 -26.70
CA ILE A 24 -3.10 -2.42 -27.13
C ILE A 24 -1.80 -1.66 -26.87
N VAL A 25 -1.21 -1.82 -25.69
CA VAL A 25 0.06 -1.19 -25.33
C VAL A 25 1.18 -1.63 -26.28
N GLU A 26 1.33 -2.93 -26.52
CA GLU A 26 2.31 -3.51 -27.44
C GLU A 26 2.15 -2.94 -28.86
N ALA A 27 0.93 -2.93 -29.38
CA ALA A 27 0.63 -2.40 -30.71
C ALA A 27 0.98 -0.91 -30.84
N PHE A 28 0.57 -0.08 -29.87
CA PHE A 28 0.80 1.36 -29.92
C PHE A 28 2.28 1.73 -29.74
N THR A 29 2.98 1.05 -28.83
CA THR A 29 4.38 1.35 -28.52
C THR A 29 5.36 0.82 -29.58
N LYS A 30 5.01 -0.29 -30.25
CA LYS A 30 5.77 -0.82 -31.38
C LYS A 30 5.87 0.18 -32.54
N ALA A 31 4.84 1.01 -32.76
CA ALA A 31 4.87 2.08 -33.77
C ALA A 31 5.95 3.14 -33.48
N ALA A 32 6.41 3.27 -32.23
CA ALA A 32 7.50 4.16 -31.80
C ALA A 32 8.82 3.43 -31.54
N GLY A 33 8.95 2.17 -32.00
CA GLY A 33 10.15 1.35 -31.80
C GLY A 33 10.44 0.99 -30.33
N VAL A 34 9.42 1.05 -29.46
CA VAL A 34 9.53 0.66 -28.05
C VAL A 34 9.07 -0.78 -27.90
N ALA A 35 9.96 -1.63 -27.37
CA ALA A 35 9.62 -3.02 -27.06
C ALA A 35 8.92 -3.11 -25.71
N VAL A 36 7.93 -4.00 -25.58
CA VAL A 36 7.33 -4.34 -24.29
C VAL A 36 7.62 -5.81 -24.03
N GLU A 37 8.24 -6.11 -22.89
CA GLU A 37 8.49 -7.47 -22.42
C GLU A 37 7.72 -7.72 -21.13
N THR A 38 7.32 -8.96 -20.89
CA THR A 38 6.60 -9.33 -19.67
C THR A 38 7.49 -10.04 -18.67
N ARG A 39 7.17 -9.90 -17.38
CA ARG A 39 7.78 -10.66 -16.28
C ARG A 39 6.70 -11.15 -15.33
N ASP A 40 6.64 -12.46 -15.12
CA ASP A 40 5.62 -13.09 -14.27
C ASP A 40 6.03 -13.07 -12.80
N ILE A 41 5.38 -12.20 -12.04
CA ILE A 41 5.55 -12.08 -10.59
C ILE A 41 4.28 -12.48 -9.82
N SER A 42 3.37 -13.20 -10.48
CA SER A 42 2.17 -13.78 -9.85
C SER A 42 2.56 -14.69 -8.68
N LEU A 43 1.63 -14.93 -7.75
CA LEU A 43 1.84 -15.89 -6.67
C LEU A 43 2.18 -17.28 -7.21
N ALA A 44 1.45 -17.74 -8.23
CA ALA A 44 1.72 -19.03 -8.87
C ALA A 44 3.12 -19.06 -9.51
N GLY A 45 3.49 -18.03 -10.27
CA GLY A 45 4.82 -17.94 -10.88
C GLY A 45 5.94 -17.97 -9.84
N ARG A 46 5.83 -17.18 -8.76
CA ARG A 46 6.84 -17.16 -7.69
C ARG A 46 6.96 -18.49 -6.94
N ILE A 47 5.86 -19.22 -6.76
CA ILE A 47 5.92 -20.59 -6.20
C ILE A 47 6.74 -21.48 -7.14
N LEU A 48 6.40 -21.53 -8.43
CA LEU A 48 7.05 -22.39 -9.41
C LEU A 48 8.55 -22.09 -9.56
N ALA A 49 8.92 -20.80 -9.62
CA ALA A 49 10.32 -20.37 -9.72
C ALA A 49 11.17 -20.79 -8.51
N ASN A 50 10.56 -21.00 -7.34
CA ASN A 50 11.27 -21.38 -6.11
C ASN A 50 11.35 -22.91 -5.87
N PHE A 51 10.68 -23.74 -6.69
CA PHE A 51 10.75 -25.21 -6.63
C PHE A 51 11.12 -25.85 -7.98
N PRO A 52 12.14 -25.37 -8.72
CA PRO A 52 12.44 -25.88 -10.06
C PRO A 52 12.82 -27.38 -10.07
N GLU A 53 13.33 -27.91 -8.96
CA GLU A 53 13.66 -29.32 -8.78
C GLU A 53 12.43 -30.24 -8.71
N LYS A 54 11.25 -29.67 -8.45
CA LYS A 54 9.97 -30.38 -8.38
C LYS A 54 9.18 -30.32 -9.70
N LEU A 55 9.74 -29.68 -10.73
CA LEU A 55 9.08 -29.43 -12.00
C LEU A 55 9.74 -30.21 -13.14
N THR A 56 8.94 -30.61 -14.14
CA THR A 56 9.48 -31.08 -15.43
C THR A 56 10.19 -29.94 -16.16
N ALA A 57 11.00 -30.27 -17.18
CA ALA A 57 11.73 -29.25 -17.93
C ALA A 57 10.79 -28.22 -18.58
N GLU A 58 9.62 -28.64 -19.03
CA GLU A 58 8.60 -27.81 -19.69
C GLU A 58 7.76 -26.99 -18.71
N GLN A 59 7.69 -27.42 -17.44
CA GLN A 59 6.97 -26.71 -16.37
C GLN A 59 7.84 -25.64 -15.70
N ARG A 60 9.16 -25.70 -15.85
CA ARG A 60 10.09 -24.73 -15.26
C ARG A 60 9.90 -23.36 -15.90
N ILE A 61 9.97 -22.35 -15.05
CA ILE A 61 9.97 -20.94 -15.44
C ILE A 61 11.14 -20.24 -14.77
N ASP A 62 11.57 -19.12 -15.34
CA ASP A 62 12.63 -18.31 -14.79
C ASP A 62 12.19 -17.58 -13.51
N ASP A 63 13.14 -17.28 -12.62
CA ASP A 63 12.90 -16.45 -11.44
C ASP A 63 12.85 -14.96 -11.85
N ALA A 64 11.71 -14.58 -12.41
CA ALA A 64 11.45 -13.23 -12.90
C ALA A 64 11.52 -12.17 -11.78
N LEU A 65 11.22 -12.53 -10.53
CA LEU A 65 11.34 -11.57 -9.41
C LEU A 65 12.81 -11.27 -9.12
N ASN A 66 13.66 -12.29 -9.10
CA ASN A 66 15.09 -12.09 -8.94
C ASN A 66 15.69 -11.32 -10.13
N GLU A 67 15.29 -11.64 -11.36
CA GLU A 67 15.72 -10.89 -12.55
C GLU A 67 15.32 -9.41 -12.47
N LEU A 68 14.07 -9.12 -12.10
CA LEU A 68 13.59 -7.74 -11.93
C LEU A 68 14.33 -7.01 -10.81
N GLY A 69 14.70 -7.70 -9.73
CA GLY A 69 15.51 -7.13 -8.65
C GLY A 69 16.90 -6.72 -9.11
N GLU A 70 17.52 -7.49 -9.99
CA GLU A 70 18.80 -7.11 -10.61
C GLU A 70 18.61 -6.01 -11.65
N LEU A 71 17.55 -6.07 -12.47
CA LEU A 71 17.23 -5.01 -13.43
C LEU A 71 17.01 -3.67 -12.72
N ALA A 72 16.28 -3.65 -11.61
CA ALA A 72 16.01 -2.46 -10.81
C ALA A 72 17.29 -1.80 -10.25
N LYS A 73 18.45 -2.48 -10.33
CA LYS A 73 19.78 -1.97 -9.99
C LYS A 73 20.60 -1.49 -11.21
N THR A 74 20.00 -1.48 -12.40
CA THR A 74 20.60 -0.92 -13.62
C THR A 74 19.91 0.37 -14.10
N PRO A 75 20.63 1.29 -14.77
CA PRO A 75 20.05 2.51 -15.34
C PRO A 75 19.04 2.23 -16.45
N ASP A 76 19.13 1.05 -17.09
CA ASP A 76 18.27 0.69 -18.22
C ASP A 76 16.86 0.22 -17.79
N ALA A 77 16.58 0.20 -16.48
CA ALA A 77 15.29 -0.26 -15.95
C ALA A 77 14.16 0.70 -16.33
N ASN A 78 13.11 0.16 -16.95
CA ASN A 78 11.83 0.81 -17.09
C ASN A 78 10.74 -0.23 -16.81
N ILE A 79 10.19 -0.21 -15.60
CA ILE A 79 9.31 -1.28 -15.10
C ILE A 79 7.94 -0.69 -14.79
N ILE A 80 6.89 -1.14 -15.47
CA ILE A 80 5.50 -0.89 -15.10
C ILE A 80 5.04 -2.01 -14.17
N LYS A 81 4.78 -1.66 -12.92
CA LYS A 81 4.44 -2.59 -11.84
C LYS A 81 2.97 -2.49 -11.45
N LEU A 82 2.22 -3.54 -11.76
CA LEU A 82 0.80 -3.66 -11.38
C LEU A 82 0.66 -4.21 -9.96
N PRO A 83 -0.47 -4.00 -9.26
CA PRO A 83 -0.75 -4.64 -7.98
C PRO A 83 -0.65 -6.17 -8.05
N ASN A 84 -0.09 -6.80 -7.01
CA ASN A 84 0.08 -8.25 -6.90
C ASN A 84 -0.32 -8.73 -5.49
N ILE A 85 -0.55 -10.03 -5.34
CA ILE A 85 -0.88 -10.63 -4.05
C ILE A 85 0.35 -10.62 -3.12
N SER A 86 0.17 -10.03 -1.93
CA SER A 86 1.01 -10.30 -0.76
C SER A 86 0.40 -11.47 0.02
N ALA A 87 0.86 -12.69 -0.24
CA ALA A 87 0.10 -13.89 0.10
C ALA A 87 0.02 -14.15 1.61
N SER A 88 -1.21 -14.31 2.10
CA SER A 88 -1.47 -14.97 3.38
C SER A 88 -1.28 -16.49 3.27
N ILE A 89 -1.16 -17.18 4.41
CA ILE A 89 -1.06 -18.66 4.43
C ILE A 89 -2.26 -19.33 3.72
N PRO A 90 -3.53 -18.92 3.95
CA PRO A 90 -4.66 -19.50 3.21
C PRO A 90 -4.56 -19.33 1.69
N GLN A 91 -4.12 -18.16 1.21
CA GLN A 91 -3.93 -17.92 -0.22
C GLN A 91 -2.80 -18.76 -0.79
N LEU A 92 -1.68 -18.88 -0.06
CA LEU A 92 -0.58 -19.76 -0.45
C LEU A 92 -1.05 -21.21 -0.61
N ASN A 93 -1.76 -21.74 0.38
CA ASN A 93 -2.28 -23.12 0.33
C ASN A 93 -3.27 -23.32 -0.82
N ALA A 94 -4.12 -22.33 -1.11
CA ALA A 94 -5.03 -22.39 -2.23
C ALA A 94 -4.29 -22.40 -3.59
N ALA A 95 -3.25 -21.58 -3.74
CA ALA A 95 -2.40 -21.55 -4.93
C ALA A 95 -1.62 -22.87 -5.12
N ILE A 96 -1.05 -23.42 -4.05
CA ILE A 96 -0.38 -24.73 -4.06
C ILE A 96 -1.35 -25.81 -4.55
N LYS A 97 -2.56 -25.86 -3.98
CA LYS A 97 -3.57 -26.85 -4.35
C LYS A 97 -4.01 -26.72 -5.81
N GLU A 98 -4.15 -25.51 -6.32
CA GLU A 98 -4.46 -25.28 -7.74
C GLU A 98 -3.32 -25.75 -8.66
N LEU A 99 -2.07 -25.45 -8.30
CA LEU A 99 -0.89 -25.90 -9.05
C LEU A 99 -0.80 -27.44 -9.05
N GLN A 100 -0.97 -28.08 -7.91
CA GLN A 100 -0.99 -29.55 -7.80
C GLN A 100 -2.10 -30.16 -8.67
N ALA A 101 -3.31 -29.58 -8.66
CA ALA A 101 -4.41 -30.03 -9.51
C ALA A 101 -4.12 -29.86 -11.02
N LYS A 102 -3.21 -28.95 -11.37
CA LYS A 102 -2.71 -28.74 -12.74
C LYS A 102 -1.46 -29.56 -13.08
N GLY A 103 -1.04 -30.46 -12.20
CA GLY A 103 0.06 -31.40 -12.44
C GLY A 103 1.45 -30.88 -12.08
N TYR A 104 1.57 -29.80 -11.31
CA TYR A 104 2.85 -29.34 -10.77
C TYR A 104 3.11 -30.01 -9.40
N ASP A 105 4.21 -30.74 -9.25
CA ASP A 105 4.54 -31.52 -8.03
C ASP A 105 5.15 -30.67 -6.90
N VAL A 106 4.62 -29.46 -6.69
CA VAL A 106 5.08 -28.56 -5.62
C VAL A 106 4.63 -29.07 -4.25
N PRO A 107 5.50 -29.03 -3.21
CA PRO A 107 5.20 -29.61 -1.90
C PRO A 107 4.14 -28.78 -1.14
N ASP A 108 3.40 -29.43 -0.26
CA ASP A 108 2.50 -28.72 0.67
C ASP A 108 3.28 -27.79 1.62
N TYR A 109 2.62 -26.75 2.14
CA TYR A 109 3.21 -25.85 3.12
C TYR A 109 3.16 -26.47 4.54
N PRO A 110 4.31 -26.76 5.18
CA PRO A 110 4.34 -27.35 6.51
C PRO A 110 4.19 -26.27 7.58
N ALA A 111 2.98 -26.07 8.10
CA ALA A 111 2.69 -25.06 9.12
C ALA A 111 3.56 -25.28 10.38
N THR A 112 3.68 -26.53 10.82
CA THR A 112 4.50 -26.98 11.96
C THR A 112 5.51 -28.00 11.44
N PRO A 113 6.70 -27.55 10.99
CA PRO A 113 7.68 -28.47 10.42
C PRO A 113 8.21 -29.41 11.51
N ALA A 114 8.26 -30.69 11.21
CA ALA A 114 8.71 -31.77 12.10
C ALA A 114 10.02 -32.44 11.61
N SER A 115 10.59 -31.95 10.50
CA SER A 115 11.85 -32.46 9.94
C SER A 115 12.68 -31.36 9.29
N PRO A 116 14.01 -31.56 9.11
CA PRO A 116 14.86 -30.61 8.38
C PRO A 116 14.42 -30.35 6.92
N GLU A 117 13.77 -31.32 6.28
CA GLU A 117 13.22 -31.15 4.93
C GLU A 117 12.01 -30.22 4.95
N GLU A 118 11.10 -30.39 5.91
CA GLU A 118 9.94 -29.50 6.09
C GLU A 118 10.37 -28.09 6.51
N GLU A 119 11.40 -27.95 7.34
CA GLU A 119 12.00 -26.64 7.67
C GLU A 119 12.53 -25.94 6.41
N LYS A 120 13.21 -26.68 5.53
CA LYS A 120 13.68 -26.16 4.24
C LYS A 120 12.52 -25.74 3.34
N ILE A 121 11.47 -26.56 3.22
CA ILE A 121 10.27 -26.23 2.42
C ILE A 121 9.60 -24.97 2.97
N LYS A 122 9.42 -24.87 4.30
CA LYS A 122 8.87 -23.69 4.96
C LYS A 122 9.71 -22.45 4.69
N ALA A 123 11.04 -22.56 4.77
CA ALA A 123 11.97 -21.48 4.49
C ALA A 123 11.92 -21.03 3.02
N THR A 124 11.74 -21.95 2.07
CA THR A 124 11.52 -21.61 0.66
C THR A 124 10.21 -20.85 0.47
N TYR A 125 9.11 -21.34 1.03
CA TYR A 125 7.81 -20.63 0.96
C TYR A 125 7.83 -19.27 1.67
N ALA A 126 8.66 -19.09 2.71
CA ALA A 126 8.83 -17.81 3.38
C ALA A 126 9.35 -16.70 2.43
N LYS A 127 10.02 -17.05 1.33
CA LYS A 127 10.43 -16.09 0.27
C LYS A 127 9.26 -15.63 -0.60
N VAL A 128 8.16 -16.38 -0.62
CA VAL A 128 6.97 -16.13 -1.45
C VAL A 128 5.83 -15.49 -0.65
N LEU A 129 5.78 -15.76 0.66
CA LEU A 129 4.78 -15.25 1.58
C LEU A 129 4.89 -13.74 1.83
N GLY A 130 3.73 -13.11 2.08
CA GLY A 130 3.65 -11.67 2.39
C GLY A 130 4.11 -10.78 1.25
N SER A 131 4.59 -9.58 1.59
CA SER A 131 5.08 -8.58 0.64
C SER A 131 6.48 -8.94 0.13
N ALA A 132 6.56 -9.96 -0.73
CA ALA A 132 7.81 -10.45 -1.30
C ALA A 132 8.34 -9.60 -2.47
N VAL A 133 7.43 -8.97 -3.24
CA VAL A 133 7.79 -8.28 -4.49
C VAL A 133 8.28 -6.85 -4.24
N ASN A 134 7.48 -6.03 -3.56
CA ASN A 134 7.77 -4.60 -3.40
C ASN A 134 9.16 -4.32 -2.82
N PRO A 135 9.66 -5.07 -1.80
CA PRO A 135 10.97 -4.78 -1.26
C PRO A 135 12.15 -5.17 -2.16
N VAL A 136 11.91 -5.92 -3.23
CA VAL A 136 12.92 -6.25 -4.25
C VAL A 136 12.95 -5.18 -5.33
N LEU A 137 11.80 -4.61 -5.69
CA LEU A 137 11.71 -3.63 -6.79
C LEU A 137 11.94 -2.18 -6.36
N ARG A 138 11.63 -1.83 -5.10
CA ARG A 138 11.74 -0.46 -4.57
C ARG A 138 13.19 -0.10 -4.18
N GLU A 139 14.07 -0.08 -5.18
CA GLU A 139 15.47 0.40 -5.09
C GLU A 139 15.56 1.91 -5.39
N GLY A 140 14.54 2.66 -4.98
CA GLY A 140 14.38 4.10 -5.20
C GLY A 140 13.36 4.70 -4.24
N ASN A 141 13.38 6.02 -4.12
CA ASN A 141 12.42 6.75 -3.29
C ASN A 141 11.11 7.03 -4.04
N SER A 142 10.08 7.49 -3.34
CA SER A 142 8.73 7.67 -3.88
C SER A 142 8.50 9.11 -4.36
N ASP A 143 8.07 9.31 -5.60
CA ASP A 143 7.36 10.52 -6.09
C ASP A 143 5.90 10.14 -6.33
N ARG A 144 5.02 10.51 -5.38
CA ARG A 144 3.57 10.24 -5.46
C ARG A 144 2.79 11.54 -5.57
N ARG A 145 1.97 11.67 -6.62
CA ARG A 145 1.23 12.90 -6.92
C ARG A 145 0.04 12.68 -7.84
N ALA A 146 -0.96 13.53 -7.75
CA ALA A 146 -2.09 13.52 -8.67
C ALA A 146 -1.63 14.05 -10.04
N PRO A 147 -1.96 13.39 -11.17
CA PRO A 147 -1.85 14.02 -12.48
C PRO A 147 -2.72 15.28 -12.57
N LEU A 148 -2.26 16.27 -13.33
CA LEU A 148 -3.02 17.50 -13.56
C LEU A 148 -4.38 17.23 -14.22
N SER A 149 -4.44 16.27 -15.15
CA SER A 149 -5.68 15.82 -15.80
C SER A 149 -6.71 15.29 -14.80
N VAL A 150 -6.28 14.44 -13.85
CA VAL A 150 -7.14 13.91 -12.77
C VAL A 150 -7.58 15.02 -11.81
N LYS A 151 -6.67 15.94 -11.42
CA LYS A 151 -7.01 17.05 -10.54
C LYS A 151 -8.03 17.99 -11.18
N ASN A 152 -7.86 18.33 -12.46
CA ASN A 152 -8.80 19.17 -13.21
C ASN A 152 -10.17 18.52 -13.36
N PHE A 153 -10.20 17.20 -13.56
CA PHE A 153 -11.45 16.44 -13.55
C PHE A 153 -12.15 16.53 -12.18
N ALA A 154 -11.44 16.31 -11.08
CA ALA A 154 -12.01 16.42 -9.73
C ALA A 154 -12.56 17.83 -9.43
N LYS A 155 -11.92 18.89 -9.95
CA LYS A 155 -12.42 20.27 -9.85
C LYS A 155 -13.74 20.49 -10.59
N LYS A 156 -13.88 19.92 -11.79
CA LYS A 156 -15.11 20.01 -12.61
C LYS A 156 -16.24 19.08 -12.09
N HIS A 157 -15.86 17.97 -11.47
CA HIS A 157 -16.76 16.92 -10.99
C HIS A 157 -16.47 16.60 -9.52
N PRO A 158 -16.78 17.52 -8.58
CA PRO A 158 -16.45 17.35 -7.17
C PRO A 158 -17.17 16.12 -6.60
N HIS A 159 -16.41 15.30 -5.89
CA HIS A 159 -16.92 14.17 -5.14
C HIS A 159 -17.58 14.63 -3.84
N SER A 160 -18.34 13.74 -3.19
CA SER A 160 -18.99 14.06 -1.91
C SER A 160 -17.97 14.28 -0.80
N MET A 161 -18.12 15.39 -0.08
CA MET A 161 -17.41 15.72 1.15
C MET A 161 -18.43 15.94 2.26
N GLY A 162 -18.32 15.18 3.36
CA GLY A 162 -19.22 15.30 4.50
C GLY A 162 -19.01 16.63 5.22
N ALA A 163 -20.10 17.35 5.52
CA ALA A 163 -20.03 18.62 6.23
C ALA A 163 -19.44 18.43 7.64
N TRP A 164 -18.54 19.32 8.05
CA TRP A 164 -17.96 19.32 9.39
C TRP A 164 -18.67 20.31 10.30
N SER A 165 -18.94 19.89 11.54
CA SER A 165 -19.46 20.73 12.61
C SER A 165 -18.33 21.12 13.56
N ALA A 166 -18.32 22.38 13.99
CA ALA A 166 -17.43 22.85 15.05
C ALA A 166 -17.70 22.13 16.39
N ASP A 167 -18.93 21.65 16.61
CA ASP A 167 -19.35 20.90 17.79
C ASP A 167 -19.04 19.39 17.71
N SER A 168 -18.38 18.93 16.63
CA SER A 168 -18.00 17.52 16.51
C SER A 168 -17.13 17.10 17.70
N LYS A 169 -17.48 15.96 18.30
CA LYS A 169 -16.74 15.34 19.40
C LYS A 169 -15.61 14.44 18.91
N THR A 170 -15.49 14.23 17.60
CA THR A 170 -14.46 13.36 17.02
C THR A 170 -13.06 13.88 17.32
N GLN A 171 -12.16 13.00 17.74
CA GLN A 171 -10.76 13.32 17.99
C GLN A 171 -9.91 12.05 17.89
N VAL A 172 -8.61 12.21 17.72
CA VAL A 172 -7.63 11.14 17.88
C VAL A 172 -7.29 11.00 19.35
N ALA A 173 -7.17 9.76 19.83
CA ALA A 173 -6.56 9.46 21.12
C ALA A 173 -5.26 8.68 20.88
N HIS A 174 -4.19 9.09 21.54
CA HIS A 174 -2.89 8.45 21.52
C HIS A 174 -2.27 8.48 22.92
N MET A 175 -1.27 7.65 23.17
CA MET A 175 -0.56 7.59 24.45
C MET A 175 0.16 8.91 24.75
N SER A 176 0.47 9.16 26.02
CA SER A 176 1.23 10.33 26.48
C SER A 176 2.67 9.99 26.91
N GLU A 177 2.96 8.71 27.15
CA GLU A 177 4.25 8.15 27.50
C GLU A 177 4.25 6.63 27.27
N GLY A 178 5.43 6.00 27.29
CA GLY A 178 5.56 4.55 27.18
C GLY A 178 5.27 3.96 25.79
N ASP A 179 5.12 4.79 24.75
CA ASP A 179 5.02 4.38 23.35
C ASP A 179 6.40 4.42 22.65
N PHE A 180 6.45 4.07 21.36
CA PHE A 180 7.72 4.08 20.63
C PHE A 180 8.30 5.50 20.53
N TYR A 181 7.45 6.50 20.29
CA TYR A 181 7.85 7.91 20.27
C TYR A 181 8.60 8.32 21.54
N GLY A 182 8.04 8.00 22.71
CA GLY A 182 8.57 8.46 24.00
C GLY A 182 9.85 7.80 24.44
N THR A 183 10.22 6.67 23.85
CA THR A 183 11.38 5.86 24.26
C THR A 183 12.50 5.85 23.24
N GLU A 184 12.25 6.31 22.02
CA GLU A 184 13.17 6.23 20.88
C GLU A 184 14.59 6.76 21.20
N LYS A 185 15.59 5.96 20.86
CA LYS A 185 17.01 6.35 20.81
C LYS A 185 17.54 6.08 19.42
N SER A 186 18.40 6.94 18.91
CA SER A 186 18.94 6.81 17.56
C SER A 186 20.39 7.28 17.48
N MET A 187 21.12 6.77 16.50
CA MET A 187 22.48 7.20 16.17
C MET A 187 22.79 6.99 14.68
N THR A 188 23.70 7.80 14.15
CA THR A 188 24.37 7.54 12.87
C THR A 188 25.61 6.67 13.09
N VAL A 189 25.71 5.58 12.35
CA VAL A 189 26.81 4.62 12.40
C VAL A 189 28.07 5.26 11.80
N PRO A 190 29.16 5.45 12.57
CA PRO A 190 30.33 6.20 12.10
C PRO A 190 31.21 5.41 11.12
N LYS A 191 31.15 4.07 11.15
CA LYS A 191 31.93 3.17 10.28
C LYS A 191 31.16 1.89 10.03
N ALA A 192 31.32 1.32 8.83
CA ALA A 192 30.70 0.05 8.49
C ALA A 192 31.11 -1.06 9.48
N THR A 193 30.13 -1.81 9.97
CA THR A 193 30.30 -2.86 10.97
C THR A 193 29.21 -3.91 10.81
N LYS A 194 29.03 -4.78 11.81
CA LYS A 194 27.86 -5.66 11.95
C LYS A 194 27.23 -5.40 13.30
N PHE A 195 25.94 -5.68 13.43
CA PHE A 195 25.23 -5.65 14.70
C PHE A 195 24.54 -6.98 14.97
N LYS A 196 24.44 -7.35 16.25
CA LYS A 196 23.50 -8.37 16.75
C LYS A 196 22.57 -7.75 17.78
N ILE A 197 21.39 -8.34 17.98
CA ILE A 197 20.45 -7.91 19.03
C ILE A 197 20.36 -9.01 20.08
N GLU A 198 20.61 -8.66 21.33
CA GLU A 198 20.51 -9.56 22.47
C GLU A 198 19.62 -8.98 23.58
N PHE A 199 18.96 -9.86 24.31
CA PHE A 199 18.27 -9.56 25.56
C PHE A 199 19.12 -10.04 26.72
N VAL A 200 19.30 -9.17 27.72
CA VAL A 200 19.98 -9.49 28.97
C VAL A 200 18.97 -9.37 30.10
N SER A 201 18.64 -10.49 30.73
CA SER A 201 17.69 -10.53 31.85
C SER A 201 18.28 -9.85 33.09
N ASN A 202 17.41 -9.57 34.08
CA ASN A 202 17.86 -9.09 35.39
C ASN A 202 18.76 -10.10 36.15
N SER A 203 18.72 -11.39 35.81
CA SER A 203 19.63 -12.41 36.35
C SER A 203 21.00 -12.43 35.65
N GLY A 204 21.15 -11.71 34.53
CA GLY A 204 22.36 -11.69 33.72
C GLY A 204 22.40 -12.74 32.61
N ASP A 205 21.31 -13.49 32.40
CA ASP A 205 21.20 -14.45 31.30
C ASP A 205 21.05 -13.71 29.98
N VAL A 206 21.78 -14.17 28.95
CA VAL A 206 21.80 -13.54 27.63
C VAL A 206 21.08 -14.42 26.61
N LYS A 207 20.04 -13.87 25.97
CA LYS A 207 19.29 -14.50 24.88
C LYS A 207 19.55 -13.74 23.59
N GLU A 208 20.04 -14.42 22.56
CA GLU A 208 20.12 -13.83 21.22
C GLU A 208 18.70 -13.65 20.66
N LEU A 209 18.36 -12.43 20.25
CA LEU A 209 17.11 -12.12 19.54
C LEU A 209 17.35 -12.06 18.03
N LYS A 210 18.52 -11.59 17.62
CA LYS A 210 18.94 -11.52 16.21
C LYS A 210 20.45 -11.76 16.08
N ALA A 211 20.81 -12.70 15.21
CA ALA A 211 22.19 -12.92 14.79
C ALA A 211 22.78 -11.72 14.03
N TYR A 212 24.10 -11.75 13.80
CA TYR A 212 24.81 -10.66 13.13
C TYR A 212 24.25 -10.31 11.75
N ALA A 213 23.98 -9.03 11.53
CA ALA A 213 23.59 -8.43 10.26
C ALA A 213 24.47 -7.19 9.95
N PRO A 214 24.64 -6.81 8.67
CA PRO A 214 25.53 -5.70 8.31
C PRO A 214 24.94 -4.33 8.67
N LEU A 215 25.82 -3.40 9.03
CA LEU A 215 25.58 -1.95 9.08
C LEU A 215 26.56 -1.22 8.17
N GLN A 216 26.07 -0.23 7.44
CA GLN A 216 26.87 0.63 6.57
C GLN A 216 27.37 1.85 7.32
N GLU A 217 28.47 2.42 6.85
CA GLU A 217 28.90 3.75 7.29
C GLU A 217 27.82 4.79 6.92
N GLY A 218 27.52 5.69 7.85
CA GLY A 218 26.50 6.72 7.68
C GLY A 218 25.05 6.22 7.80
N GLU A 219 24.81 4.91 7.98
CA GLU A 219 23.47 4.36 8.24
C GLU A 219 22.94 4.88 9.59
N ILE A 220 21.67 5.29 9.64
CA ILE A 220 20.99 5.62 10.89
C ILE A 220 20.33 4.35 11.41
N ILE A 221 20.49 4.11 12.71
CA ILE A 221 19.77 3.07 13.44
C ILE A 221 19.02 3.70 14.61
N ASP A 222 17.86 3.15 14.92
CA ASP A 222 17.00 3.59 16.02
C ASP A 222 16.41 2.38 16.74
N ALA A 223 16.18 2.52 18.05
CA ALA A 223 15.58 1.51 18.88
C ALA A 223 14.55 2.14 19.81
N ALA A 224 13.38 1.53 19.91
CA ALA A 224 12.27 2.01 20.72
C ALA A 224 11.51 0.84 21.37
N VAL A 225 10.79 1.13 22.45
CA VAL A 225 9.94 0.17 23.16
C VAL A 225 8.55 0.75 23.38
N MET A 226 7.52 -0.06 23.11
CA MET A 226 6.16 0.21 23.56
C MET A 226 5.86 -0.64 24.79
N SER A 227 5.60 0.02 25.91
CA SER A 227 5.26 -0.61 27.17
C SER A 227 3.86 -1.22 27.09
N GLN A 228 3.74 -2.54 27.31
CA GLN A 228 2.44 -3.20 27.32
C GLN A 228 1.55 -2.65 28.44
N LYS A 229 2.14 -2.36 29.60
CA LYS A 229 1.43 -1.80 30.76
C LYS A 229 0.85 -0.42 30.45
N ALA A 230 1.67 0.50 29.91
CA ALA A 230 1.21 1.83 29.54
C ALA A 230 0.13 1.77 28.45
N LEU A 231 0.31 0.89 27.46
CA LEU A 231 -0.65 0.65 26.39
C LEU A 231 -2.00 0.14 26.94
N GLN A 232 -1.99 -0.84 27.84
CA GLN A 232 -3.21 -1.36 28.48
C GLN A 232 -3.97 -0.29 29.27
N SER A 233 -3.26 0.49 30.10
CA SER A 233 -3.88 1.60 30.84
C SER A 233 -4.51 2.62 29.90
N PHE A 234 -3.77 3.06 28.88
CA PHE A 234 -4.28 3.99 27.86
C PHE A 234 -5.53 3.46 27.14
N LEU A 235 -5.54 2.18 26.74
CA LEU A 235 -6.67 1.60 26.02
C LEU A 235 -7.93 1.51 26.89
N GLN A 236 -7.78 1.17 28.18
CA GLN A 236 -8.90 1.15 29.13
C GLN A 236 -9.46 2.57 29.37
N GLU A 237 -8.59 3.57 29.46
CA GLU A 237 -8.97 4.98 29.55
C GLU A 237 -9.70 5.44 28.29
N ALA A 238 -9.19 5.11 27.10
CA ALA A 238 -9.80 5.48 25.83
C ALA A 238 -11.21 4.86 25.66
N VAL A 239 -11.41 3.61 26.06
CA VAL A 239 -12.75 2.98 26.07
C VAL A 239 -13.69 3.72 27.03
N SER A 240 -13.20 4.11 28.20
CA SER A 240 -13.98 4.85 29.20
C SER A 240 -14.34 6.26 28.72
N GLU A 241 -13.39 6.96 28.10
CA GLU A 241 -13.57 8.30 27.53
C GLU A 241 -14.59 8.29 26.38
N ALA A 242 -14.51 7.32 25.47
CA ALA A 242 -15.47 7.16 24.38
C ALA A 242 -16.90 6.98 24.93
N LYS A 243 -17.05 6.18 25.99
CA LYS A 243 -18.34 5.96 26.67
C LYS A 243 -18.85 7.24 27.31
N GLU A 244 -18.00 7.94 28.07
CA GLU A 244 -18.37 9.20 28.73
C GLU A 244 -18.83 10.26 27.72
N LYS A 245 -18.13 10.36 26.59
CA LYS A 245 -18.47 11.31 25.51
C LYS A 245 -19.68 10.91 24.68
N GLY A 246 -20.11 9.64 24.76
CA GLY A 246 -21.19 9.07 23.96
C GLY A 246 -20.82 8.96 22.47
N ILE A 247 -19.57 8.62 22.18
CA ILE A 247 -19.02 8.49 20.82
C ILE A 247 -18.45 7.09 20.60
N LEU A 248 -18.24 6.72 19.34
CA LEU A 248 -17.72 5.40 19.00
C LEU A 248 -16.27 5.24 19.42
N PHE A 249 -15.92 4.11 20.01
CA PHE A 249 -14.52 3.66 20.08
C PHE A 249 -14.11 3.08 18.72
N SER A 250 -13.02 3.57 18.15
CA SER A 250 -12.40 3.00 16.95
C SER A 250 -10.89 2.88 17.13
N LEU A 251 -10.30 1.85 16.53
CA LEU A 251 -8.88 1.52 16.58
C LEU A 251 -8.33 1.50 15.16
N HIS A 252 -7.27 2.27 14.94
CA HIS A 252 -6.66 2.47 13.62
C HIS A 252 -5.18 2.07 13.66
N LEU A 253 -4.87 0.91 13.08
CA LEU A 253 -3.53 0.32 13.03
C LEU A 253 -3.18 -0.10 11.60
N LYS A 254 -1.99 -0.69 11.40
CA LYS A 254 -1.53 -1.19 10.10
C LYS A 254 -1.06 -2.65 10.18
N ALA A 255 -1.90 -3.50 10.78
CA ALA A 255 -1.57 -4.89 11.13
C ALA A 255 -1.06 -5.79 9.99
N THR A 256 -1.46 -5.52 8.74
CA THR A 256 -1.00 -6.27 7.57
C THR A 256 0.45 -5.96 7.20
N MET A 257 0.86 -4.70 7.31
CA MET A 257 2.23 -4.26 7.00
C MET A 257 3.12 -4.44 8.21
N MET A 258 2.71 -3.93 9.37
CA MET A 258 3.40 -4.05 10.65
C MET A 258 3.14 -5.40 11.32
N LYS A 259 3.46 -6.48 10.62
CA LYS A 259 3.07 -7.88 10.91
C LYS A 259 3.48 -8.44 12.28
N VAL A 260 4.32 -7.73 13.05
CA VAL A 260 4.75 -8.14 14.39
C VAL A 260 4.16 -7.24 15.46
N SER A 261 4.41 -5.92 15.41
CA SER A 261 3.97 -4.98 16.44
C SER A 261 2.45 -4.84 16.49
N ASP A 262 1.82 -4.55 15.35
CA ASP A 262 0.44 -4.08 15.32
C ASP A 262 -0.58 -5.19 15.66
N PRO A 263 -0.39 -6.46 15.29
CA PRO A 263 -1.21 -7.54 15.82
C PRO A 263 -1.16 -7.65 17.35
N VAL A 264 0.00 -7.42 17.98
CA VAL A 264 0.12 -7.41 19.44
C VAL A 264 -0.64 -6.22 20.03
N ILE A 265 -0.47 -5.02 19.47
CA ILE A 265 -1.20 -3.80 19.90
C ILE A 265 -2.72 -4.00 19.75
N PHE A 266 -3.16 -4.59 18.64
CA PHE A 266 -4.55 -4.94 18.39
C PHE A 266 -5.08 -5.92 19.43
N GLY A 267 -4.31 -6.97 19.75
CA GLY A 267 -4.66 -7.92 20.80
C GLY A 267 -4.80 -7.26 22.17
N GLN A 268 -3.92 -6.31 22.51
CA GLN A 268 -4.06 -5.54 23.75
C GLN A 268 -5.36 -4.71 23.76
N ALA A 269 -5.78 -4.15 22.63
CA ALA A 269 -7.06 -3.43 22.53
C ALA A 269 -8.28 -4.35 22.68
N VAL A 270 -8.25 -5.54 22.08
CA VAL A 270 -9.28 -6.57 22.27
C VAL A 270 -9.35 -6.97 23.74
N SER A 271 -8.21 -7.27 24.37
CA SER A 271 -8.13 -7.62 25.79
C SER A 271 -8.56 -6.47 26.70
N ALA A 272 -8.22 -5.22 26.39
CA ALA A 272 -8.65 -4.06 27.19
C ALA A 272 -10.17 -3.86 27.12
N TYR A 273 -10.75 -3.98 25.93
CA TYR A 273 -12.19 -3.85 25.74
C TYR A 273 -12.96 -4.99 26.42
N PHE A 274 -12.46 -6.22 26.34
CA PHE A 274 -13.13 -7.42 26.88
C PHE A 274 -12.49 -8.01 28.13
N ALA A 275 -11.79 -7.19 28.93
CA ALA A 275 -10.96 -7.65 30.06
C ALA A 275 -11.67 -8.66 30.97
N GLU A 276 -12.88 -8.33 31.43
CA GLU A 276 -13.66 -9.21 32.31
C GLU A 276 -14.02 -10.57 31.68
N VAL A 277 -14.26 -10.60 30.37
CA VAL A 277 -14.52 -11.83 29.61
C VAL A 277 -13.24 -12.66 29.52
N PHE A 278 -12.12 -12.04 29.17
CA PHE A 278 -10.83 -12.74 29.08
C PHE A 278 -10.38 -13.29 30.44
N ASP A 279 -10.58 -12.55 31.52
CA ASP A 279 -10.25 -12.99 32.87
C ASP A 279 -11.14 -14.17 33.30
N LYS A 280 -12.46 -14.07 33.08
CA LYS A 280 -13.43 -15.11 33.47
C LYS A 280 -13.23 -16.43 32.73
N TYR A 281 -12.87 -16.38 31.45
CA TYR A 281 -12.77 -17.55 30.57
C TYR A 281 -11.33 -17.92 30.20
N ALA A 282 -10.32 -17.42 30.93
CA ALA A 282 -8.90 -17.60 30.61
C ALA A 282 -8.52 -19.07 30.35
N THR A 283 -8.97 -19.99 31.22
CA THR A 283 -8.70 -21.43 31.07
C THR A 283 -9.36 -22.02 29.83
N ASP A 284 -10.61 -21.65 29.55
CA ASP A 284 -11.34 -22.12 28.36
C ASP A 284 -10.65 -21.63 27.09
N PHE A 285 -10.30 -20.34 27.03
CA PHE A 285 -9.60 -19.72 25.91
C PHE A 285 -8.23 -20.33 25.65
N ALA A 286 -7.45 -20.60 26.71
CA ALA A 286 -6.16 -21.29 26.59
C ALA A 286 -6.33 -22.71 26.02
N SER A 287 -7.38 -23.44 26.42
CA SER A 287 -7.60 -24.83 26.00
C SER A 287 -7.88 -24.99 24.50
N VAL A 288 -8.45 -23.98 23.86
CA VAL A 288 -8.75 -23.96 22.41
C VAL A 288 -7.83 -23.04 21.61
N GLY A 289 -6.87 -22.39 22.29
CA GLY A 289 -5.89 -21.51 21.67
C GLY A 289 -6.49 -20.26 21.03
N VAL A 290 -7.40 -19.57 21.74
CA VAL A 290 -7.84 -18.22 21.36
C VAL A 290 -6.64 -17.28 21.40
N ASN A 291 -6.45 -16.50 20.33
CA ASN A 291 -5.41 -15.48 20.29
C ASN A 291 -6.01 -14.09 20.05
N PRO A 292 -6.00 -13.17 21.04
CA PRO A 292 -6.58 -11.84 20.88
C PRO A 292 -5.92 -11.02 19.76
N ASN A 293 -4.66 -11.32 19.38
CA ASN A 293 -3.98 -10.65 18.27
C ASN A 293 -4.67 -10.88 16.91
N ASN A 294 -5.48 -11.94 16.82
CA ASN A 294 -6.29 -12.26 15.64
C ASN A 294 -7.72 -11.69 15.71
N GLY A 295 -8.11 -11.09 16.84
CA GLY A 295 -9.41 -10.45 17.03
C GLY A 295 -10.56 -11.38 17.44
N LEU A 296 -11.75 -10.77 17.59
CA LEU A 296 -12.96 -11.49 17.99
C LEU A 296 -13.37 -12.58 16.98
N GLY A 297 -13.02 -12.42 15.70
CA GLY A 297 -13.28 -13.43 14.68
C GLY A 297 -12.59 -14.77 14.99
N ASP A 298 -11.35 -14.73 15.51
CA ASP A 298 -10.62 -15.92 15.96
C ASP A 298 -11.30 -16.52 17.20
N LEU A 299 -11.65 -15.69 18.19
CA LEU A 299 -12.36 -16.13 19.39
C LEU A 299 -13.65 -16.89 19.01
N TYR A 300 -14.53 -16.28 18.21
CA TYR A 300 -15.78 -16.91 17.77
C TYR A 300 -15.55 -18.19 16.95
N ALA A 301 -14.45 -18.29 16.20
CA ALA A 301 -14.11 -19.50 15.46
C ALA A 301 -13.66 -20.63 16.41
N LYS A 302 -12.83 -20.32 17.41
CA LYS A 302 -12.25 -21.29 18.34
C LYS A 302 -13.25 -21.80 19.38
N ILE A 303 -14.12 -20.94 19.92
CA ILE A 303 -15.07 -21.38 20.96
C ILE A 303 -16.05 -22.44 20.45
N LYS A 304 -16.27 -22.56 19.13
CA LYS A 304 -17.12 -23.61 18.54
C LYS A 304 -16.71 -25.04 18.91
N THR A 305 -15.47 -25.25 19.35
CA THR A 305 -14.99 -26.56 19.81
C THR A 305 -15.25 -26.82 21.30
N LEU A 306 -15.72 -25.83 22.06
CA LEU A 306 -16.10 -25.97 23.47
C LEU A 306 -17.51 -26.57 23.62
N PRO A 307 -17.94 -26.97 24.83
CA PRO A 307 -19.33 -27.35 25.07
C PRO A 307 -20.31 -26.19 24.79
N GLU A 308 -21.48 -26.48 24.21
CA GLU A 308 -22.48 -25.48 23.78
C GLU A 308 -22.89 -24.53 24.93
N ALA A 309 -23.00 -25.03 26.16
CA ALA A 309 -23.32 -24.21 27.33
C ALA A 309 -22.23 -23.15 27.62
N THR A 310 -20.96 -23.54 27.50
CA THR A 310 -19.81 -22.63 27.66
C THR A 310 -19.77 -21.60 26.53
N GLN A 311 -20.01 -22.03 25.28
CA GLN A 311 -20.11 -21.13 24.12
C GLN A 311 -21.15 -20.03 24.35
N LYS A 312 -22.38 -20.42 24.71
CA LYS A 312 -23.49 -19.49 24.96
C LYS A 312 -23.19 -18.53 26.12
N ALA A 313 -22.51 -19.01 27.16
CA ALA A 313 -22.12 -18.17 28.29
C ALA A 313 -21.08 -17.11 27.87
N ILE A 314 -20.06 -17.51 27.12
CA ILE A 314 -19.04 -16.59 26.56
C ILE A 314 -19.71 -15.55 25.64
N GLU A 315 -20.56 -16.00 24.72
CA GLU A 315 -21.27 -15.10 23.78
C GLU A 315 -22.16 -14.11 24.53
N ALA A 316 -22.88 -14.55 25.57
CA ALA A 316 -23.72 -13.68 26.38
C ALA A 316 -22.90 -12.62 27.12
N ASP A 317 -21.77 -12.98 27.73
CA ASP A 317 -20.90 -12.04 28.44
C ASP A 317 -20.22 -11.03 27.50
N ILE A 318 -19.87 -11.45 26.27
CA ILE A 318 -19.39 -10.53 25.22
C ILE A 318 -20.48 -9.52 24.87
N GLN A 319 -21.73 -9.96 24.66
CA GLN A 319 -22.85 -9.06 24.35
C GLN A 319 -23.19 -8.12 25.52
N ALA A 320 -23.10 -8.60 26.76
CA ALA A 320 -23.23 -7.78 27.95
C ALA A 320 -22.14 -6.69 27.98
N THR A 321 -20.88 -7.06 27.73
CA THR A 321 -19.75 -6.13 27.66
C THR A 321 -19.96 -5.05 26.58
N ILE A 322 -20.42 -5.44 25.39
CA ILE A 322 -20.73 -4.50 24.29
C ILE A 322 -21.85 -3.54 24.68
N SER A 323 -22.85 -4.02 25.43
CA SER A 323 -23.98 -3.20 25.88
C SER A 323 -23.61 -2.24 27.01
N GLU A 324 -22.61 -2.58 27.83
CA GLU A 324 -22.17 -1.79 28.97
C GLU A 324 -21.04 -0.82 28.64
N LYS A 325 -20.19 -1.09 27.65
CA LYS A 325 -19.05 -0.23 27.28
C LYS A 325 -19.39 0.75 26.14
N ALA A 326 -18.41 1.52 25.67
CA ALA A 326 -18.60 2.44 24.54
C ALA A 326 -18.93 1.66 23.26
N ASP A 327 -19.91 2.10 22.48
CA ASP A 327 -20.20 1.47 21.18
C ASP A 327 -18.93 1.43 20.30
N ILE A 328 -18.68 0.30 19.63
CA ILE A 328 -17.51 0.11 18.75
C ILE A 328 -17.89 0.51 17.32
N ALA A 329 -16.97 1.11 16.58
CA ALA A 329 -17.15 1.31 15.14
C ALA A 329 -17.35 -0.02 14.39
N MET A 330 -18.21 -0.01 13.37
CA MET A 330 -18.57 -1.20 12.59
C MET A 330 -17.84 -1.22 11.25
N VAL A 331 -17.37 -2.40 10.86
CA VAL A 331 -16.91 -2.72 9.50
C VAL A 331 -18.12 -3.11 8.64
N ASP A 332 -19.03 -3.92 9.19
CA ASP A 332 -20.29 -4.34 8.57
C ASP A 332 -21.35 -4.48 9.66
N SER A 333 -22.21 -3.45 9.81
CA SER A 333 -23.24 -3.40 10.85
C SER A 333 -24.31 -4.48 10.68
N ASP A 334 -24.66 -4.85 9.44
CA ASP A 334 -25.69 -5.84 9.15
C ASP A 334 -25.27 -7.25 9.59
N LYS A 335 -23.96 -7.51 9.61
CA LYS A 335 -23.37 -8.78 10.06
C LYS A 335 -22.81 -8.72 11.48
N GLY A 336 -22.91 -7.58 12.15
CA GLY A 336 -22.32 -7.41 13.48
C GLY A 336 -20.80 -7.40 13.51
N ILE A 337 -20.12 -7.15 12.38
CA ILE A 337 -18.66 -7.14 12.31
C ILE A 337 -18.15 -5.77 12.79
N THR A 338 -17.52 -5.77 13.96
CA THR A 338 -16.93 -4.59 14.61
C THR A 338 -15.48 -4.36 14.18
N ASN A 339 -14.93 -3.19 14.48
CA ASN A 339 -13.52 -2.84 14.32
C ASN A 339 -12.56 -3.82 15.04
N LEU A 340 -13.02 -4.54 16.06
CA LEU A 340 -12.22 -5.48 16.84
C LEU A 340 -12.35 -6.94 16.36
N HIS A 341 -13.03 -7.19 15.23
CA HIS A 341 -13.20 -8.54 14.69
C HIS A 341 -11.95 -9.10 14.04
N VAL A 342 -11.30 -8.33 13.16
CA VAL A 342 -10.11 -8.75 12.40
C VAL A 342 -9.13 -7.58 12.34
N SER A 343 -7.87 -7.82 12.70
CA SER A 343 -6.84 -6.78 12.81
C SER A 343 -6.51 -6.08 11.48
N SER A 344 -6.85 -6.69 10.35
CA SER A 344 -6.61 -6.16 9.00
C SER A 344 -7.79 -5.40 8.39
N ASP A 345 -8.97 -5.37 9.03
CA ASP A 345 -10.16 -4.78 8.41
C ASP A 345 -10.13 -3.24 8.39
N VAL A 346 -9.58 -2.62 9.45
CA VAL A 346 -9.48 -1.16 9.60
C VAL A 346 -8.02 -0.75 9.60
N ILE A 347 -7.56 -0.27 8.44
CA ILE A 347 -6.15 0.10 8.19
C ILE A 347 -6.02 1.61 8.26
N VAL A 348 -5.13 2.13 9.12
CA VAL A 348 -5.05 3.54 9.53
C VAL A 348 -4.95 4.55 8.37
N ASP A 349 -4.12 4.25 7.38
CA ASP A 349 -3.89 5.07 6.18
C ASP A 349 -5.16 5.26 5.33
N ALA A 350 -6.01 4.24 5.21
CA ALA A 350 -7.26 4.34 4.46
C ALA A 350 -8.46 4.77 5.33
N SER A 351 -8.52 4.26 6.56
CA SER A 351 -9.65 4.46 7.48
C SER A 351 -9.71 5.87 8.05
N MET A 352 -8.56 6.48 8.38
CA MET A 352 -8.54 7.85 8.90
C MET A 352 -9.00 8.87 7.86
N PRO A 353 -8.50 8.87 6.60
CA PRO A 353 -9.03 9.78 5.59
C PRO A 353 -10.50 9.52 5.25
N ALA A 354 -10.95 8.27 5.23
CA ALA A 354 -12.36 7.93 5.00
C ALA A 354 -13.27 8.51 6.10
N MET A 355 -12.85 8.40 7.37
CA MET A 355 -13.53 8.99 8.52
C MET A 355 -13.51 10.53 8.44
N ILE A 356 -12.37 11.13 8.12
CA ILE A 356 -12.23 12.59 7.99
C ILE A 356 -13.12 13.15 6.87
N ARG A 357 -13.12 12.50 5.70
CA ARG A 357 -14.00 12.85 4.57
C ARG A 357 -15.48 12.72 4.93
N SER A 358 -15.84 11.78 5.79
CA SER A 358 -17.20 11.46 6.19
C SER A 358 -17.65 12.24 7.43
N SER A 359 -17.41 13.56 7.46
CA SER A 359 -17.78 14.44 8.58
C SER A 359 -17.10 14.12 9.91
N GLY A 360 -15.99 13.39 9.90
CA GLY A 360 -15.35 12.90 11.12
C GLY A 360 -16.07 11.70 11.75
N LYS A 361 -16.86 10.93 10.99
CA LYS A 361 -17.75 9.90 11.53
C LYS A 361 -17.42 8.50 11.02
N MET A 362 -17.75 7.50 11.82
CA MET A 362 -17.75 6.08 11.46
C MET A 362 -19.15 5.47 11.66
N TRP A 363 -19.34 4.24 11.22
CA TRP A 363 -20.62 3.53 11.30
C TRP A 363 -20.82 2.90 12.67
N ASN A 364 -21.98 3.11 13.28
CA ASN A 364 -22.40 2.46 14.52
C ASN A 364 -23.19 1.17 14.25
N LYS A 365 -23.60 0.47 15.32
CA LYS A 365 -24.37 -0.79 15.24
C LYS A 365 -25.72 -0.67 14.52
N ASP A 366 -26.29 0.52 14.44
CA ASP A 366 -27.56 0.79 13.75
C ASP A 366 -27.36 1.14 12.26
N GLY A 367 -26.13 1.01 11.74
CA GLY A 367 -25.81 1.39 10.36
C GLY A 367 -25.88 2.91 10.12
N LYS A 368 -25.62 3.72 11.15
CA LYS A 368 -25.63 5.20 11.07
C LYS A 368 -24.25 5.79 11.37
N GLN A 369 -23.97 6.94 10.78
CA GLN A 369 -22.73 7.68 11.05
C GLN A 369 -22.77 8.38 12.41
N GLN A 370 -21.71 8.21 13.21
CA GLN A 370 -21.55 8.79 14.54
C GLN A 370 -20.11 9.27 14.76
N ASP A 371 -19.93 10.31 15.58
CA ASP A 371 -18.61 10.80 15.98
C ASP A 371 -17.82 9.69 16.69
N THR A 372 -16.49 9.76 16.64
CA THR A 372 -15.62 8.69 17.14
C THR A 372 -14.37 9.20 17.85
N LEU A 373 -13.95 8.45 18.88
CA LEU A 373 -12.61 8.51 19.42
C LEU A 373 -11.72 7.57 18.60
N ALA A 374 -10.93 8.14 17.69
CA ALA A 374 -10.04 7.40 16.80
C ALA A 374 -8.72 7.09 17.52
N VAL A 375 -8.58 5.86 18.02
CA VAL A 375 -7.42 5.43 18.80
C VAL A 375 -6.27 5.05 17.87
N ILE A 376 -5.16 5.78 17.99
CA ILE A 376 -3.87 5.53 17.37
C ILE A 376 -2.84 5.56 18.50
N PRO A 377 -2.45 4.42 19.09
CA PRO A 377 -1.71 4.42 20.36
C PRO A 377 -0.38 5.18 20.32
N ASP A 378 0.40 5.03 19.26
CA ASP A 378 1.72 5.67 19.15
C ASP A 378 1.65 7.11 18.64
N ARG A 379 2.43 8.00 19.27
CA ARG A 379 2.43 9.43 18.96
C ARG A 379 3.11 9.83 17.67
N CYS A 380 3.99 9.01 17.07
CA CYS A 380 4.85 9.45 15.96
C CYS A 380 4.08 10.08 14.80
N TYR A 381 2.85 9.61 14.56
CA TYR A 381 2.05 10.04 13.41
C TYR A 381 0.61 10.45 13.77
N ALA A 382 0.16 10.19 15.00
CA ALA A 382 -1.21 10.47 15.44
C ALA A 382 -1.57 11.96 15.33
N GLY A 383 -0.61 12.85 15.62
CA GLY A 383 -0.79 14.31 15.57
C GLY A 383 -1.21 14.84 14.21
N VAL A 384 -0.76 14.23 13.10
CA VAL A 384 -1.13 14.65 11.72
C VAL A 384 -2.64 14.58 11.51
N TYR A 385 -3.26 13.48 11.94
CA TYR A 385 -4.71 13.31 11.81
C TYR A 385 -5.47 14.22 12.78
N GLN A 386 -4.97 14.42 14.01
CA GLN A 386 -5.58 15.33 14.96
C GLN A 386 -5.60 16.77 14.45
N GLU A 387 -4.50 17.25 13.86
CA GLU A 387 -4.43 18.59 13.26
C GLU A 387 -5.38 18.72 12.07
N THR A 388 -5.53 17.67 11.26
CA THR A 388 -6.48 17.67 10.14
C THR A 388 -7.94 17.72 10.63
N ILE A 389 -8.28 16.98 11.68
CA ILE A 389 -9.60 17.02 12.32
C ILE A 389 -9.87 18.41 12.92
N ASN A 390 -8.91 18.97 13.66
CA ASN A 390 -9.02 20.31 14.24
C ASN A 390 -9.26 21.36 13.16
N PHE A 391 -8.53 21.27 12.05
CA PHE A 391 -8.69 22.16 10.91
C PHE A 391 -10.10 22.06 10.31
N CYS A 392 -10.61 20.86 10.07
CA CYS A 392 -11.95 20.67 9.51
C CYS A 392 -13.07 21.14 10.45
N LYS A 393 -12.93 20.95 11.78
CA LYS A 393 -13.87 21.51 12.77
C LYS A 393 -13.92 23.03 12.71
N HIS A 394 -12.78 23.68 12.54
CA HIS A 394 -12.69 25.14 12.53
C HIS A 394 -13.08 25.76 11.17
N HIS A 395 -12.75 25.10 10.07
CA HIS A 395 -12.84 25.66 8.72
C HIS A 395 -13.88 24.99 7.80
N GLY A 396 -14.60 24.00 8.31
CA GLY A 396 -15.49 23.14 7.52
C GLY A 396 -14.71 22.11 6.68
N ALA A 397 -15.44 21.34 5.88
CA ALA A 397 -14.86 20.39 4.95
C ALA A 397 -13.99 21.09 3.89
N PHE A 398 -13.03 20.35 3.32
CA PHE A 398 -12.32 20.79 2.12
C PHE A 398 -13.25 20.87 0.92
N ASP A 399 -12.94 21.77 -0.01
CA ASP A 399 -13.67 21.96 -1.26
C ASP A 399 -12.80 21.48 -2.45
N PRO A 400 -13.12 20.32 -3.05
CA PRO A 400 -12.37 19.77 -4.17
C PRO A 400 -12.31 20.69 -5.41
N THR A 401 -13.25 21.64 -5.54
CA THR A 401 -13.30 22.56 -6.69
C THR A 401 -12.21 23.64 -6.65
N THR A 402 -11.75 24.00 -5.44
CA THR A 402 -10.83 25.12 -5.22
C THR A 402 -9.54 24.71 -4.53
N MET A 403 -9.52 23.61 -3.76
CA MET A 403 -8.34 23.23 -2.98
C MET A 403 -7.12 22.92 -3.86
N GLY A 404 -5.94 23.24 -3.32
CA GLY A 404 -4.64 22.90 -3.90
C GLY A 404 -4.36 21.39 -3.85
N THR A 405 -3.12 21.00 -4.12
CA THR A 405 -2.66 19.62 -4.05
C THR A 405 -1.45 19.42 -3.15
N VAL A 406 -1.35 18.22 -2.55
CA VAL A 406 -0.19 17.83 -1.73
C VAL A 406 0.51 16.61 -2.32
N PRO A 407 1.47 16.81 -3.24
CA PRO A 407 2.42 15.78 -3.63
C PRO A 407 3.24 15.27 -2.44
N ASN A 408 3.78 14.06 -2.56
CA ASN A 408 4.70 13.49 -1.58
C ASN A 408 5.99 13.00 -2.21
N VAL A 409 7.11 13.39 -1.60
CA VAL A 409 8.44 12.81 -1.81
C VAL A 409 8.79 11.97 -0.59
N GLY A 410 8.75 10.65 -0.74
CA GLY A 410 8.82 9.71 0.36
C GLY A 410 10.11 8.89 0.40
N LEU A 411 10.80 8.91 1.53
CA LEU A 411 11.95 8.04 1.80
C LEU A 411 11.47 6.60 1.96
N MET A 412 11.90 5.70 1.09
CA MET A 412 11.47 4.28 1.17
C MET A 412 12.49 3.27 0.63
N ALA A 413 13.50 3.71 -0.11
CA ALA A 413 14.45 2.82 -0.75
C ALA A 413 15.11 1.87 0.27
N GLN A 414 15.31 0.62 -0.12
CA GLN A 414 16.01 -0.39 0.69
C GLN A 414 15.36 -0.67 2.05
N LYS A 415 14.02 -0.65 2.10
CA LYS A 415 13.20 -0.91 3.31
C LYS A 415 13.51 0.10 4.44
N ALA A 416 13.59 1.38 4.10
CA ALA A 416 13.86 2.43 5.07
C ALA A 416 12.87 2.41 6.25
N GLU A 417 13.41 2.63 7.45
CA GLU A 417 12.67 2.87 8.70
C GLU A 417 11.80 1.66 9.13
N GLU A 418 10.54 1.88 9.52
CA GLU A 418 9.66 0.85 10.07
C GLU A 418 9.44 -0.34 9.13
N TYR A 419 9.46 -0.12 7.81
CA TYR A 419 9.21 -1.16 6.81
C TYR A 419 10.34 -2.19 6.75
N GLY A 420 11.51 -1.84 7.28
CA GLY A 420 12.63 -2.75 7.46
C GLY A 420 12.69 -3.42 8.83
N SER A 421 11.80 -3.08 9.76
CA SER A 421 11.94 -3.42 11.19
C SER A 421 11.43 -4.81 11.60
N HIS A 422 10.69 -5.51 10.73
CA HIS A 422 9.95 -6.70 11.13
C HIS A 422 10.82 -7.84 11.67
N ASP A 423 12.04 -8.00 11.14
CA ASP A 423 13.02 -9.00 11.58
C ASP A 423 13.90 -8.52 12.74
N LYS A 424 13.51 -7.40 13.35
CA LYS A 424 14.11 -6.67 14.47
C LYS A 424 13.05 -6.18 15.47
N THR A 425 11.84 -6.76 15.42
CA THR A 425 10.75 -6.46 16.34
C THR A 425 10.45 -7.70 17.16
N PHE A 426 10.39 -7.54 18.49
CA PHE A 426 10.25 -8.65 19.43
C PHE A 426 9.25 -8.27 20.52
N GLN A 427 8.34 -9.18 20.82
CA GLN A 427 7.58 -9.12 22.08
C GLN A 427 8.42 -9.80 23.15
N MET A 428 8.59 -9.13 24.29
CA MET A 428 9.49 -9.59 25.34
C MET A 428 8.81 -10.61 26.25
N ASP A 429 9.54 -11.65 26.63
CA ASP A 429 9.03 -12.70 27.53
C ASP A 429 9.37 -12.44 29.02
N ASP A 430 10.32 -11.55 29.29
CA ASP A 430 10.88 -11.29 30.61
C ASP A 430 11.40 -9.84 30.71
N THR A 431 11.66 -9.38 31.93
CA THR A 431 12.17 -8.03 32.23
C THR A 431 13.70 -7.98 32.19
N GLY A 432 14.25 -6.94 31.56
CA GLY A 432 15.69 -6.75 31.44
C GLY A 432 16.05 -5.62 30.48
N VAL A 433 17.12 -5.82 29.71
CA VAL A 433 17.65 -4.85 28.75
C VAL A 433 17.84 -5.50 27.40
N VAL A 434 17.26 -4.92 26.35
CA VAL A 434 17.60 -5.27 24.96
C VAL A 434 18.73 -4.37 24.48
N ARG A 435 19.77 -4.96 23.89
CA ARG A 435 20.96 -4.26 23.39
C ARG A 435 21.22 -4.63 21.95
N ALA A 436 21.42 -3.64 21.10
CA ALA A 436 22.07 -3.81 19.81
C ALA A 436 23.57 -3.56 20.01
N ILE A 437 24.40 -4.55 19.73
CA ILE A 437 25.85 -4.45 19.92
C ILE A 437 26.61 -4.75 18.63
N ASP A 438 27.78 -4.13 18.47
CA ASP A 438 28.64 -4.34 17.31
C ASP A 438 29.46 -5.64 17.39
N ALA A 439 30.28 -5.90 16.36
CA ALA A 439 31.15 -7.08 16.28
C ALA A 439 32.24 -7.13 17.37
N ASP A 440 32.61 -6.00 17.96
CA ASP A 440 33.60 -5.88 19.03
C ASP A 440 32.96 -5.97 20.42
N GLY A 441 31.62 -6.06 20.48
CA GLY A 441 30.84 -6.14 21.71
C GLY A 441 30.48 -4.78 22.32
N ASN A 442 30.70 -3.67 21.60
CA ASN A 442 30.28 -2.35 22.05
C ASN A 442 28.77 -2.20 21.90
N VAL A 443 28.11 -1.63 22.92
CA VAL A 443 26.68 -1.31 22.84
C VAL A 443 26.47 -0.10 21.93
N LEU A 444 25.69 -0.30 20.87
CA LEU A 444 25.27 0.76 19.95
C LEU A 444 24.00 1.46 20.47
N LEU A 445 22.97 0.66 20.76
CA LEU A 445 21.69 1.11 21.31
C LEU A 445 21.22 0.14 22.39
N GLU A 446 20.53 0.64 23.41
CA GLU A 446 19.91 -0.20 24.43
C GLU A 446 18.58 0.37 24.94
N GLN A 447 17.67 -0.52 25.30
CA GLN A 447 16.38 -0.19 25.90
C GLN A 447 16.07 -1.12 27.09
N ASN A 448 15.58 -0.52 28.17
CA ASN A 448 14.95 -1.29 29.25
C ASN A 448 13.59 -1.79 28.76
N VAL A 449 13.27 -3.03 29.10
CA VAL A 449 12.02 -3.68 28.70
C VAL A 449 11.43 -4.47 29.87
N GLU A 450 10.12 -4.56 29.93
CA GLU A 450 9.38 -5.47 30.80
C GLU A 450 8.78 -6.63 29.99
N ALA A 451 8.39 -7.70 30.69
CA ALA A 451 7.66 -8.81 30.05
C ALA A 451 6.39 -8.29 29.38
N GLY A 452 6.21 -8.64 28.11
CA GLY A 452 5.08 -8.25 27.28
C GLY A 452 5.32 -7.03 26.39
N ASP A 453 6.33 -6.21 26.70
CA ASP A 453 6.68 -5.02 25.92
C ASP A 453 7.06 -5.38 24.48
N ILE A 454 6.85 -4.43 23.58
CA ILE A 454 7.25 -4.57 22.17
C ILE A 454 8.52 -3.75 21.97
N PHE A 455 9.65 -4.41 21.77
CA PHE A 455 10.88 -3.78 21.30
C PHE A 455 10.92 -3.74 19.78
N ARG A 456 11.45 -2.66 19.21
CA ARG A 456 11.70 -2.53 17.76
C ARG A 456 13.02 -1.80 17.51
N MET A 457 13.75 -2.24 16.48
CA MET A 457 14.87 -1.50 15.91
C MET A 457 14.66 -1.26 14.40
N CYS A 458 14.88 -0.05 13.93
CA CYS A 458 14.82 0.32 12.51
C CYS A 458 16.19 0.73 11.95
N GLN A 459 16.24 0.85 10.62
CA GLN A 459 17.45 1.21 9.88
C GLN A 459 17.08 2.11 8.70
N VAL A 460 17.91 3.11 8.41
CA VAL A 460 17.85 3.83 7.13
C VAL A 460 19.26 4.18 6.64
N LYS A 461 19.53 3.83 5.39
CA LYS A 461 20.86 3.96 4.78
C LYS A 461 21.08 5.35 4.25
N ASP A 462 22.35 5.74 4.20
CA ASP A 462 22.76 7.07 3.81
C ASP A 462 22.42 7.41 2.34
N ALA A 463 22.71 6.49 1.42
CA ALA A 463 22.45 6.68 0.00
C ALA A 463 20.95 6.91 -0.33
N PRO A 464 20.01 6.14 0.24
CA PRO A 464 18.58 6.48 0.21
C PRO A 464 18.23 7.90 0.68
N ILE A 465 18.88 8.40 1.73
CA ILE A 465 18.60 9.75 2.27
C ILE A 465 19.10 10.83 1.30
N GLN A 466 20.31 10.66 0.74
CA GLN A 466 20.85 11.56 -0.29
C GLN A 466 19.92 11.64 -1.51
N ASP A 467 19.49 10.49 -2.03
CA ASP A 467 18.58 10.41 -3.17
C ASP A 467 17.22 11.06 -2.85
N TRP A 468 16.71 10.86 -1.64
CA TRP A 468 15.46 11.46 -1.18
C TRP A 468 15.53 13.00 -1.12
N VAL A 469 16.63 13.56 -0.59
CA VAL A 469 16.86 15.02 -0.59
C VAL A 469 16.99 15.55 -2.02
N LYS A 470 17.74 14.87 -2.88
CA LYS A 470 17.87 15.23 -4.30
C LYS A 470 16.51 15.23 -5.01
N LEU A 471 15.67 14.21 -4.77
CA LEU A 471 14.33 14.12 -5.35
C LEU A 471 13.44 15.27 -4.87
N ALA A 472 13.51 15.63 -3.58
CA ALA A 472 12.77 16.76 -3.02
C ALA A 472 13.11 18.09 -3.70
N VAL A 473 14.42 18.39 -3.85
CA VAL A 473 14.89 19.59 -4.55
C VAL A 473 14.47 19.57 -6.03
N THR A 474 14.61 18.41 -6.68
CA THR A 474 14.21 18.23 -8.09
C THR A 474 12.74 18.54 -8.29
N ARG A 475 11.86 18.01 -7.43
CA ARG A 475 10.41 18.27 -7.51
C ARG A 475 10.07 19.72 -7.19
N ALA A 476 10.61 20.28 -6.11
CA ALA A 476 10.39 21.68 -5.73
C ALA A 476 10.76 22.64 -6.87
N ARG A 477 11.87 22.38 -7.56
CA ARG A 477 12.31 23.18 -8.71
C ARG A 477 11.43 22.98 -9.94
N ALA A 478 11.06 21.73 -10.25
CA ALA A 478 10.24 21.41 -11.41
C ALA A 478 8.84 22.04 -11.34
N THR A 479 8.29 22.21 -10.13
CA THR A 479 6.92 22.72 -9.94
C THR A 479 6.87 24.12 -9.33
N ASN A 480 8.01 24.69 -8.93
CA ASN A 480 8.08 25.96 -8.19
C ASN A 480 7.12 25.98 -7.00
N THR A 481 7.10 24.90 -6.22
CA THR A 481 6.18 24.67 -5.10
C THR A 481 6.98 24.56 -3.80
N PRO A 482 6.51 25.16 -2.69
CA PRO A 482 7.16 24.99 -1.39
C PRO A 482 7.26 23.50 -1.02
N ALA A 483 8.43 23.09 -0.54
CA ALA A 483 8.68 21.73 -0.05
C ALA A 483 8.95 21.75 1.45
N VAL A 484 8.22 20.93 2.21
CA VAL A 484 8.34 20.86 3.65
C VAL A 484 8.82 19.46 4.03
N PHE A 485 9.95 19.37 4.72
CA PHE A 485 10.42 18.15 5.38
C PHE A 485 9.70 17.98 6.72
N TRP A 486 9.00 16.86 6.91
CA TRP A 486 8.17 16.60 8.10
C TRP A 486 9.01 15.76 9.06
N LEU A 487 9.80 16.45 9.88
CA LEU A 487 10.78 15.86 10.79
C LEU A 487 10.63 16.48 12.18
N ASP A 488 10.31 15.67 13.17
CA ASP A 488 10.16 16.12 14.55
C ASP A 488 11.51 16.20 15.27
N THR A 489 11.93 17.40 15.62
CA THR A 489 13.14 17.65 16.43
C THR A 489 13.17 16.91 17.78
N LYS A 490 12.02 16.43 18.28
CA LYS A 490 11.91 15.67 19.53
C LYS A 490 12.09 14.17 19.35
N ARG A 491 12.04 13.65 18.12
CA ARG A 491 12.36 12.25 17.82
C ARG A 491 13.85 12.09 17.58
N ALA A 492 14.45 11.10 18.22
CA ALA A 492 15.88 10.86 18.09
C ALA A 492 16.26 10.49 16.65
N HIS A 493 15.42 9.70 15.97
CA HIS A 493 15.59 9.31 14.57
C HIS A 493 15.50 10.52 13.64
N ASP A 494 14.42 11.30 13.75
CA ASP A 494 14.22 12.47 12.91
C ASP A 494 15.32 13.51 13.14
N HIS A 495 15.88 13.63 14.35
CA HIS A 495 17.04 14.46 14.61
C HIS A 495 18.26 14.07 13.77
N GLN A 496 18.57 12.77 13.68
CA GLN A 496 19.64 12.27 12.79
C GLN A 496 19.34 12.55 11.31
N LEU A 497 18.06 12.43 10.89
CA LEU A 497 17.64 12.79 9.54
C LEU A 497 17.79 14.30 9.27
N ILE A 498 17.44 15.17 10.22
CA ILE A 498 17.57 16.62 10.09
C ILE A 498 19.04 17.02 9.86
N GLU A 499 19.99 16.39 10.56
CA GLU A 499 21.42 16.64 10.33
C GLU A 499 21.82 16.30 8.89
N LYS A 500 21.39 15.14 8.39
CA LYS A 500 21.67 14.71 7.00
C LYS A 500 20.98 15.59 5.96
N VAL A 501 19.72 15.95 6.16
CA VAL A 501 18.97 16.84 5.26
C VAL A 501 19.68 18.19 5.16
N ASN A 502 20.04 18.80 6.29
CA ASN A 502 20.76 20.07 6.29
C ASN A 502 22.11 19.97 5.57
N HIS A 503 22.82 18.85 5.72
CA HIS A 503 24.07 18.61 5.01
C HIS A 503 23.87 18.49 3.50
N TYR A 504 22.98 17.61 3.04
CA TYR A 504 22.80 17.31 1.62
C TYR A 504 22.09 18.41 0.84
N LEU A 505 21.29 19.27 1.49
CA LEU A 505 20.75 20.46 0.83
C LEU A 505 21.86 21.43 0.36
N LEU A 506 23.05 21.40 0.96
CA LEU A 506 24.21 22.21 0.53
C LEU A 506 24.82 21.71 -0.78
N GLU A 507 24.54 20.47 -1.19
CA GLU A 507 25.04 19.86 -2.42
C GLU A 507 24.15 20.17 -3.64
N HIS A 508 23.07 20.91 -3.45
CA HIS A 508 22.11 21.24 -4.48
C HIS A 508 21.90 22.75 -4.62
N ASP A 509 21.59 23.21 -5.84
CA ASP A 509 21.14 24.58 -6.04
C ASP A 509 19.72 24.75 -5.48
N THR A 510 19.63 25.40 -4.33
CA THR A 510 18.37 25.74 -3.65
C THR A 510 17.96 27.20 -3.84
N ALA A 511 18.71 27.98 -4.64
CA ALA A 511 18.39 29.38 -4.87
C ALA A 511 17.00 29.53 -5.52
N GLY A 512 16.14 30.35 -4.91
CA GLY A 512 14.77 30.59 -5.38
C GLY A 512 13.76 29.50 -4.98
N LEU A 513 14.16 28.46 -4.26
CA LEU A 513 13.24 27.46 -3.71
C LEU A 513 12.81 27.82 -2.29
N GLU A 514 11.56 27.52 -1.96
CA GLU A 514 11.05 27.58 -0.60
C GLU A 514 11.10 26.17 0.01
N ILE A 515 12.07 25.92 0.88
CA ILE A 515 12.27 24.63 1.54
C ILE A 515 12.26 24.83 3.06
N HIS A 516 11.43 24.07 3.76
CA HIS A 516 11.28 24.14 5.22
C HIS A 516 11.52 22.77 5.87
N ILE A 517 11.89 22.78 7.15
CA ILE A 517 11.87 21.61 8.04
C ILE A 517 10.94 21.94 9.20
N MET A 518 9.90 21.13 9.43
CA MET A 518 8.87 21.36 10.44
C MET A 518 8.47 20.05 11.11
N SER A 519 7.98 20.08 12.36
CA SER A 519 7.38 18.88 12.97
C SER A 519 6.17 18.41 12.13
N PRO A 520 5.79 17.13 12.16
CA PRO A 520 4.62 16.64 11.43
C PRO A 520 3.34 17.47 11.68
N GLU A 521 3.09 17.92 12.90
CA GLU A 521 1.94 18.78 13.23
C GLU A 521 2.06 20.19 12.64
N GLU A 522 3.24 20.81 12.74
CA GLU A 522 3.52 22.13 12.17
C GLU A 522 3.39 22.11 10.64
N ALA A 523 3.99 21.10 10.00
CA ALA A 523 3.93 20.87 8.57
C ALA A 523 2.49 20.61 8.11
N THR A 524 1.71 19.86 8.88
CA THR A 524 0.28 19.64 8.62
C THR A 524 -0.47 20.97 8.64
N ARG A 525 -0.34 21.78 9.70
CA ARG A 525 -0.99 23.11 9.79
C ARG A 525 -0.58 24.04 8.66
N PHE A 526 0.70 24.06 8.29
CA PHE A 526 1.19 24.84 7.15
C PHE A 526 0.49 24.39 5.86
N THR A 527 0.51 23.09 5.61
CA THR A 527 -0.04 22.48 4.38
C THR A 527 -1.54 22.72 4.25
N LEU A 528 -2.33 22.41 5.28
CA LEU A 528 -3.80 22.54 5.22
C LEU A 528 -4.25 23.98 4.96
N ARG A 529 -3.54 24.98 5.51
CA ARG A 529 -3.80 26.40 5.26
C ARG A 529 -3.59 26.75 3.79
N HIS A 530 -2.45 26.36 3.21
CA HIS A 530 -2.11 26.62 1.81
C HIS A 530 -3.08 25.92 0.87
N VAL A 531 -3.39 24.65 1.14
CA VAL A 531 -4.30 23.85 0.32
C VAL A 531 -5.71 24.43 0.34
N LYS A 532 -6.20 24.92 1.48
CA LYS A 532 -7.50 25.63 1.56
C LYS A 532 -7.51 26.91 0.72
N GLU A 533 -6.38 27.59 0.57
CA GLU A 533 -6.22 28.77 -0.28
C GLU A 533 -6.01 28.44 -1.77
N GLY A 534 -6.09 27.16 -2.16
CA GLY A 534 -5.87 26.72 -3.54
C GLY A 534 -4.39 26.63 -3.95
N LYS A 535 -3.47 26.67 -2.98
CA LYS A 535 -2.02 26.56 -3.20
C LYS A 535 -1.52 25.15 -2.94
N ASP A 536 -0.47 24.78 -3.64
CA ASP A 536 0.14 23.45 -3.54
C ASP A 536 1.31 23.46 -2.53
N VAL A 537 1.54 22.33 -1.88
CA VAL A 537 2.69 22.12 -0.97
C VAL A 537 3.23 20.71 -1.17
N ILE A 538 4.53 20.56 -1.38
CA ILE A 538 5.18 19.25 -1.43
C ILE A 538 5.47 18.80 0.00
N SER A 539 4.93 17.65 0.39
CA SER A 539 5.32 16.95 1.61
C SER A 539 6.56 16.10 1.34
N VAL A 540 7.60 16.25 2.15
CA VAL A 540 8.85 15.48 2.04
C VAL A 540 9.00 14.70 3.34
N THR A 541 8.81 13.38 3.30
CA THR A 541 8.58 12.60 4.53
C THR A 541 9.33 11.27 4.56
N GLY A 542 9.46 10.72 5.78
CA GLY A 542 9.78 9.30 5.99
C GLY A 542 8.73 8.36 5.38
N ASN A 543 8.97 7.05 5.50
CA ASN A 543 8.25 5.98 4.82
C ASN A 543 6.82 5.79 5.31
N VAL A 544 6.58 5.89 6.63
CA VAL A 544 5.22 5.77 7.18
C VAL A 544 4.36 6.96 6.79
N LEU A 545 4.87 8.18 6.96
CA LEU A 545 4.15 9.40 6.55
C LEU A 545 3.95 9.47 5.03
N ARG A 546 4.88 8.96 4.22
CA ARG A 546 4.65 8.79 2.77
C ARG A 546 3.34 8.05 2.53
N ASP A 547 3.13 6.94 3.22
CA ASP A 547 1.90 6.17 3.04
C ASP A 547 0.68 6.92 3.54
N TYR A 548 0.73 7.48 4.74
CA TYR A 548 -0.42 8.14 5.35
C TYR A 548 -0.87 9.37 4.54
N LEU A 549 0.08 10.19 4.09
CA LEU A 549 -0.23 11.41 3.35
C LEU A 549 -0.66 11.12 1.91
N THR A 550 -0.15 10.05 1.29
CA THR A 550 -0.55 9.64 -0.08
C THR A 550 -1.89 8.93 -0.13
N ASP A 551 -2.49 8.61 1.01
CA ASP A 551 -3.93 8.31 1.10
C ASP A 551 -4.74 9.54 1.56
N LEU A 552 -4.27 10.26 2.59
CA LEU A 552 -5.01 11.38 3.18
C LEU A 552 -5.37 12.45 2.16
N PHE A 553 -4.38 13.06 1.51
CA PHE A 553 -4.65 14.18 0.62
C PHE A 553 -5.38 13.74 -0.66
N PRO A 554 -5.00 12.64 -1.34
CA PRO A 554 -5.76 12.18 -2.51
C PRO A 554 -7.21 11.82 -2.21
N ILE A 555 -7.53 11.25 -1.04
CA ILE A 555 -8.92 10.98 -0.66
C ILE A 555 -9.71 12.28 -0.46
N LEU A 556 -9.10 13.33 0.10
CA LEU A 556 -9.75 14.63 0.26
C LEU A 556 -9.83 15.42 -1.06
N GLU A 557 -8.85 15.27 -1.95
CA GLU A 557 -8.74 16.00 -3.21
C GLU A 557 -9.53 15.37 -4.35
N LEU A 558 -9.50 14.05 -4.44
CA LEU A 558 -9.97 13.27 -5.59
C LEU A 558 -11.08 12.28 -5.22
N GLY A 559 -11.35 12.12 -3.92
CA GLY A 559 -12.30 11.14 -3.40
C GLY A 559 -11.75 9.71 -3.33
N THR A 560 -10.51 9.50 -3.75
CA THR A 560 -9.81 8.21 -3.77
C THR A 560 -8.30 8.40 -3.99
N SER A 561 -7.49 7.54 -3.39
CA SER A 561 -6.04 7.46 -3.63
C SER A 561 -5.65 6.59 -4.83
N ALA A 562 -6.60 5.92 -5.46
CA ALA A 562 -6.34 5.02 -6.59
C ALA A 562 -5.98 5.75 -7.91
N LYS A 563 -6.21 7.07 -7.98
CA LYS A 563 -6.02 7.89 -9.20
C LYS A 563 -4.75 8.75 -9.15
N MET A 564 -3.68 8.17 -8.62
CA MET A 564 -2.41 8.85 -8.37
C MET A 564 -1.29 8.27 -9.23
N LEU A 565 -0.32 9.11 -9.58
CA LEU A 565 0.99 8.63 -10.03
C LEU A 565 1.77 8.10 -8.83
N SER A 566 2.40 6.95 -9.00
CA SER A 566 3.34 6.36 -8.04
C SER A 566 4.63 6.02 -8.77
N ILE A 567 5.51 7.02 -8.85
CA ILE A 567 6.77 6.95 -9.56
C ILE A 567 7.86 6.61 -8.55
N VAL A 568 8.74 5.70 -8.92
CA VAL A 568 9.92 5.33 -8.15
C VAL A 568 11.13 5.56 -9.04
N PRO A 569 11.74 6.76 -8.99
CA PRO A 569 13.04 6.99 -9.61
C PRO A 569 14.04 6.06 -8.94
N LEU A 570 14.54 5.06 -9.67
CA LEU A 570 15.50 4.12 -9.14
C LEU A 570 16.83 4.85 -8.93
N MET A 571 17.52 4.55 -7.84
CA MET A 571 18.73 5.29 -7.44
C MET A 571 19.86 5.27 -8.49
N ASN A 572 19.83 4.30 -9.40
CA ASN A 572 20.78 4.14 -10.51
C ASN A 572 20.43 4.93 -11.79
N GLY A 573 19.28 5.60 -11.83
CA GLY A 573 18.79 6.36 -12.98
C GLY A 573 17.65 5.73 -13.78
N GLY A 574 17.30 4.47 -13.53
CA GLY A 574 16.12 3.82 -14.13
C GLY A 574 14.80 4.27 -13.50
N GLY A 575 13.69 3.72 -13.98
CA GLY A 575 12.33 4.04 -13.50
C GLY A 575 11.50 2.80 -13.18
N LEU A 576 10.81 2.85 -12.04
CA LEU A 576 9.73 1.94 -11.69
C LEU A 576 8.42 2.75 -11.54
N PHE A 577 7.36 2.30 -12.20
CA PHE A 577 6.09 3.00 -12.29
C PHE A 577 4.99 2.08 -11.75
N GLU A 578 4.55 2.33 -10.52
CA GLU A 578 3.48 1.54 -9.90
C GLU A 578 2.11 2.05 -10.40
N THR A 579 1.26 1.14 -10.87
CA THR A 579 -0.05 1.49 -11.44
C THR A 579 -1.13 1.76 -10.38
N GLY A 580 -0.78 1.68 -9.10
CA GLY A 580 -1.67 1.97 -7.99
C GLY A 580 -1.11 1.50 -6.64
N ALA A 581 -1.63 2.05 -5.55
CA ALA A 581 -1.22 1.71 -4.19
C ALA A 581 -2.05 0.58 -3.53
N GLY A 582 -3.13 0.12 -4.19
CA GLY A 582 -4.06 -0.89 -3.67
C GLY A 582 -3.63 -2.34 -3.89
N GLY A 583 -4.48 -3.28 -3.45
CA GLY A 583 -4.33 -4.73 -3.72
C GLY A 583 -4.91 -5.16 -5.08
N SER A 584 -4.90 -6.47 -5.36
CA SER A 584 -5.30 -7.08 -6.65
C SER A 584 -6.81 -7.38 -6.81
N ALA A 585 -7.62 -6.95 -5.83
CA ALA A 585 -9.09 -6.91 -5.87
C ALA A 585 -9.81 -8.26 -6.17
N PRO A 586 -9.77 -9.25 -5.26
CA PRO A 586 -10.37 -10.58 -5.46
C PRO A 586 -11.89 -10.55 -5.74
N LYS A 587 -12.61 -9.56 -5.19
CA LYS A 587 -14.06 -9.38 -5.42
C LYS A 587 -14.39 -8.96 -6.86
N HIS A 588 -13.43 -8.45 -7.63
CA HIS A 588 -13.64 -8.10 -9.04
C HIS A 588 -13.57 -9.37 -9.89
N VAL A 589 -12.63 -10.28 -9.56
CA VAL A 589 -12.55 -11.61 -10.18
C VAL A 589 -13.85 -12.38 -9.98
N GLN A 590 -14.40 -12.39 -8.77
CA GLN A 590 -15.67 -13.07 -8.48
C GLN A 590 -16.81 -12.58 -9.38
N GLN A 591 -16.93 -11.26 -9.60
CA GLN A 591 -17.95 -10.69 -10.49
C GLN A 591 -17.69 -11.07 -11.96
N LEU A 592 -16.42 -11.06 -12.40
CA LEU A 592 -16.10 -11.52 -13.74
C LEU A 592 -16.52 -12.98 -13.91
N LEU A 593 -16.17 -13.86 -12.99
CA LEU A 593 -16.49 -15.28 -13.10
C LEU A 593 -18.00 -15.56 -13.05
N SER A 594 -18.77 -14.81 -12.25
CA SER A 594 -20.22 -15.03 -12.13
C SER A 594 -21.03 -14.40 -13.25
N GLU A 595 -20.64 -13.21 -13.71
CA GLU A 595 -21.47 -12.32 -14.53
C GLU A 595 -20.72 -11.72 -15.72
N ASN A 596 -19.49 -12.16 -16.00
CA ASN A 596 -18.63 -11.70 -17.07
C ASN A 596 -18.53 -10.16 -17.15
N HIS A 597 -18.38 -9.51 -15.99
CA HIS A 597 -18.21 -8.06 -15.88
C HIS A 597 -17.02 -7.74 -14.98
N LEU A 598 -15.99 -7.09 -15.52
CA LEU A 598 -14.80 -6.70 -14.77
C LEU A 598 -14.85 -5.20 -14.45
N ARG A 599 -15.13 -4.86 -13.19
CA ARG A 599 -15.17 -3.46 -12.70
C ARG A 599 -13.81 -2.90 -12.24
N TRP A 600 -12.70 -3.49 -12.69
CA TRP A 600 -11.36 -2.99 -12.39
C TRP A 600 -11.08 -1.72 -13.20
N ASP A 601 -10.69 -0.63 -12.53
CA ASP A 601 -10.36 0.64 -13.18
C ASP A 601 -8.85 0.69 -13.48
N SER A 602 -8.51 0.60 -14.76
CA SER A 602 -7.12 0.60 -15.25
C SER A 602 -6.53 2.00 -15.41
N LEU A 603 -7.19 3.06 -14.92
CA LEU A 603 -6.68 4.44 -14.99
C LEU A 603 -5.22 4.56 -14.52
N GLY A 604 -4.87 3.91 -13.42
CA GLY A 604 -3.50 3.94 -12.91
C GLY A 604 -2.48 3.26 -13.84
N GLU A 605 -2.89 2.28 -14.65
CA GLU A 605 -2.06 1.67 -15.69
C GLU A 605 -1.80 2.66 -16.83
N PHE A 606 -2.81 3.45 -17.20
CA PHE A 606 -2.69 4.47 -18.26
C PHE A 606 -1.71 5.56 -17.83
N LEU A 607 -1.85 6.01 -16.59
CA LEU A 607 -0.99 7.02 -15.98
C LEU A 607 0.46 6.54 -15.85
N ALA A 608 0.67 5.31 -15.38
CA ALA A 608 2.01 4.73 -15.28
C ALA A 608 2.66 4.54 -16.66
N LEU A 609 1.90 4.14 -17.68
CA LEU A 609 2.39 4.01 -19.04
C LEU A 609 2.81 5.36 -19.63
N ALA A 610 2.02 6.42 -19.42
CA ALA A 610 2.37 7.76 -19.89
C ALA A 610 3.72 8.23 -19.32
N VAL A 611 3.93 8.03 -18.01
CA VAL A 611 5.21 8.41 -17.37
C VAL A 611 6.35 7.47 -17.76
N SER A 612 6.09 6.17 -17.95
CA SER A 612 7.07 5.22 -18.47
C SER A 612 7.58 5.63 -19.86
N LEU A 613 6.69 6.10 -20.74
CA LEU A 613 7.03 6.60 -22.07
C LEU A 613 7.80 7.93 -22.00
N GLU A 614 7.41 8.86 -21.12
CA GLU A 614 8.15 10.10 -20.85
C GLU A 614 9.56 9.82 -20.33
N HIS A 615 9.71 8.83 -19.45
CA HIS A 615 11.01 8.37 -18.99
C HIS A 615 11.86 7.81 -20.13
N LEU A 616 11.28 7.02 -21.05
CA LEU A 616 12.01 6.58 -22.23
C LEU A 616 12.46 7.75 -23.11
N ALA A 617 11.59 8.73 -23.30
CA ALA A 617 11.87 9.89 -24.13
C ALA A 617 13.04 10.71 -23.57
N THR A 618 12.99 11.00 -22.27
CA THR A 618 13.99 11.84 -21.60
C THR A 618 15.30 11.10 -21.34
N HIS A 619 15.24 9.84 -20.90
CA HIS A 619 16.44 9.07 -20.51
C HIS A 619 17.18 8.47 -21.72
N PHE A 620 16.45 8.02 -22.76
CA PHE A 620 17.04 7.38 -23.94
C PHE A 620 16.97 8.24 -25.21
N GLY A 621 16.43 9.46 -25.14
CA GLY A 621 16.33 10.35 -26.28
C GLY A 621 15.34 9.89 -27.35
N ASN A 622 14.24 9.24 -26.97
CA ASN A 622 13.21 8.76 -27.91
C ASN A 622 12.09 9.80 -28.11
N GLY A 623 12.19 10.61 -29.16
CA GLY A 623 11.18 11.62 -29.49
C GLY A 623 9.78 11.05 -29.79
N GLN A 624 9.69 9.86 -30.38
CA GLN A 624 8.39 9.21 -30.65
C GLN A 624 7.72 8.73 -29.36
N ALA A 625 8.50 8.28 -28.37
CA ALA A 625 7.97 7.97 -27.05
C ALA A 625 7.40 9.22 -26.34
N GLN A 626 7.99 10.41 -26.56
CA GLN A 626 7.42 11.66 -26.04
C GLN A 626 6.04 11.94 -26.64
N VAL A 627 5.90 11.78 -27.97
CA VAL A 627 4.60 11.96 -28.65
C VAL A 627 3.57 10.97 -28.12
N LEU A 628 3.95 9.70 -27.92
CA LEU A 628 3.07 8.70 -27.32
C LEU A 628 2.66 9.10 -25.88
N ALA A 629 3.58 9.57 -25.05
CA ALA A 629 3.31 10.00 -23.67
C ALA A 629 2.31 11.16 -23.62
N GLU A 630 2.57 12.23 -24.39
CA GLU A 630 1.73 13.43 -24.40
C GLU A 630 0.33 13.17 -24.94
N THR A 631 0.23 12.33 -25.98
CA THR A 631 -1.07 11.95 -26.55
C THR A 631 -1.83 11.01 -25.62
N LEU A 632 -1.15 10.14 -24.87
CA LEU A 632 -1.78 9.29 -23.85
C LEU A 632 -2.31 10.10 -22.67
N ASP A 633 -1.60 11.12 -22.19
CA ASP A 633 -2.10 12.02 -21.13
C ASP A 633 -3.35 12.78 -21.59
N LYS A 634 -3.35 13.32 -22.82
CA LYS A 634 -4.55 13.95 -23.42
C LYS A 634 -5.72 12.97 -23.55
N ALA A 635 -5.46 11.76 -24.03
CA ALA A 635 -6.46 10.71 -24.14
C ALA A 635 -7.04 10.32 -22.78
N THR A 636 -6.20 10.25 -21.75
CA THR A 636 -6.62 10.01 -20.35
C THR A 636 -7.48 11.15 -19.81
N GLY A 637 -7.16 12.41 -20.15
CA GLY A 637 -8.00 13.56 -19.85
C GLY A 637 -9.39 13.44 -20.49
N ARG A 638 -9.45 13.14 -21.79
CA ARG A 638 -10.72 12.92 -22.51
C ARG A 638 -11.50 11.72 -21.98
N PHE A 639 -10.81 10.66 -21.60
CA PHE A 639 -11.39 9.47 -20.98
C PHE A 639 -12.15 9.82 -19.69
N LEU A 640 -11.54 10.64 -18.84
CA LEU A 640 -12.14 11.13 -17.61
C LEU A 640 -13.33 12.05 -17.90
N GLU A 641 -13.16 13.06 -18.76
CA GLU A 641 -14.21 14.03 -19.11
C GLU A 641 -15.47 13.37 -19.70
N ASN A 642 -15.30 12.30 -20.48
CA ASN A 642 -16.41 11.55 -21.07
C ASN A 642 -16.91 10.41 -20.18
N ASN A 643 -16.43 10.32 -18.94
CA ASN A 643 -16.81 9.31 -17.93
C ASN A 643 -16.76 7.88 -18.48
N LYS A 644 -15.63 7.51 -19.11
CA LYS A 644 -15.43 6.18 -19.72
C LYS A 644 -14.77 5.16 -18.79
N SER A 645 -14.71 5.45 -17.48
CA SER A 645 -14.35 4.47 -16.45
C SER A 645 -15.36 3.32 -16.38
N PRO A 646 -14.93 2.12 -15.96
CA PRO A 646 -15.82 0.98 -15.77
C PRO A 646 -16.96 1.29 -14.80
N SER A 647 -18.18 0.92 -15.19
CA SER A 647 -19.30 0.84 -14.27
C SER A 647 -19.11 -0.33 -13.30
N ARG A 648 -19.93 -0.37 -12.26
CA ARG A 648 -20.04 -1.53 -11.35
C ARG A 648 -21.18 -2.46 -11.74
N LYS A 649 -21.99 -2.08 -12.73
CA LYS A 649 -23.23 -2.76 -13.12
C LYS A 649 -23.04 -3.53 -14.41
N VAL A 650 -23.48 -4.79 -14.39
CA VAL A 650 -23.53 -5.66 -15.56
C VAL A 650 -24.40 -5.04 -16.67
N GLY A 651 -23.95 -5.16 -17.91
CA GLY A 651 -24.59 -4.60 -19.10
C GLY A 651 -24.20 -3.16 -19.40
N GLU A 652 -23.51 -2.49 -18.48
CA GLU A 652 -22.85 -1.21 -18.72
C GLU A 652 -21.36 -1.44 -19.09
N ILE A 653 -20.66 -0.37 -19.46
CA ILE A 653 -19.22 -0.41 -19.75
C ILE A 653 -18.44 -1.05 -18.60
N ASP A 654 -17.53 -1.96 -18.92
CA ASP A 654 -16.60 -2.57 -17.96
C ASP A 654 -15.15 -2.25 -18.36
N ASN A 655 -14.17 -2.87 -17.69
CA ASN A 655 -12.74 -2.70 -17.94
C ASN A 655 -12.33 -2.84 -19.44
N ARG A 656 -12.92 -3.79 -20.16
CA ARG A 656 -12.60 -4.01 -21.58
C ARG A 656 -13.08 -2.86 -22.44
N GLY A 657 -14.29 -2.37 -22.16
CA GLY A 657 -14.84 -1.19 -22.82
C GLY A 657 -14.03 0.07 -22.49
N SER A 658 -13.53 0.21 -21.27
CA SER A 658 -12.67 1.34 -20.90
C SER A 658 -11.34 1.33 -21.67
N HIS A 659 -10.74 0.16 -21.89
CA HIS A 659 -9.53 0.03 -22.72
C HIS A 659 -9.78 0.42 -24.18
N PHE A 660 -10.92 0.00 -24.74
CA PHE A 660 -11.32 0.43 -26.09
C PHE A 660 -11.41 1.95 -26.20
N TYR A 661 -12.12 2.61 -25.27
CA TYR A 661 -12.26 4.06 -25.30
C TYR A 661 -10.93 4.79 -25.15
N LEU A 662 -10.05 4.31 -24.28
CA LEU A 662 -8.69 4.86 -24.19
C LEU A 662 -7.94 4.70 -25.52
N ALA A 663 -7.95 3.51 -26.12
CA ALA A 663 -7.27 3.25 -27.40
C ALA A 663 -7.81 4.16 -28.52
N MET A 664 -9.14 4.36 -28.57
CA MET A 664 -9.77 5.25 -29.54
C MET A 664 -9.33 6.70 -29.32
N TYR A 665 -9.38 7.21 -28.09
CA TYR A 665 -8.94 8.58 -27.82
C TYR A 665 -7.45 8.75 -28.08
N TRP A 666 -6.62 7.77 -27.71
CA TRP A 666 -5.17 7.83 -27.94
C TRP A 666 -4.84 7.84 -29.43
N ALA A 667 -5.48 6.99 -30.23
CA ALA A 667 -5.34 7.00 -31.68
C ALA A 667 -5.77 8.34 -32.29
N GLN A 668 -6.85 8.95 -31.80
CA GLN A 668 -7.31 10.27 -32.27
C GLN A 668 -6.32 11.40 -31.93
N GLU A 669 -5.74 11.39 -30.72
CA GLU A 669 -4.70 12.36 -30.35
C GLU A 669 -3.42 12.16 -31.20
N LEU A 670 -3.04 10.91 -31.48
CA LEU A 670 -1.91 10.56 -32.36
C LEU A 670 -2.15 10.92 -33.83
N ALA A 671 -3.40 10.85 -34.29
CA ALA A 671 -3.80 11.24 -35.65
C ALA A 671 -3.84 12.75 -35.86
N THR A 672 -3.90 13.55 -34.79
CA THR A 672 -4.06 15.00 -34.86
C THR A 672 -2.82 15.79 -34.46
N GLN A 673 -1.88 15.20 -33.72
CA GLN A 673 -0.59 15.83 -33.40
C GLN A 673 0.24 16.17 -34.65
N ASP A 674 1.19 17.11 -34.49
CA ASP A 674 2.06 17.62 -35.58
C ASP A 674 3.56 17.46 -35.28
N ALA A 675 3.92 16.73 -34.23
CA ALA A 675 5.30 16.48 -33.80
C ALA A 675 5.97 15.34 -34.57
N ASP A 676 5.21 14.33 -35.02
CA ASP A 676 5.73 13.18 -35.78
C ASP A 676 4.77 12.78 -36.92
N ALA A 677 5.21 12.93 -38.17
CA ALA A 677 4.37 12.69 -39.35
C ALA A 677 4.10 11.19 -39.61
N ASP A 678 5.02 10.30 -39.21
CA ASP A 678 4.90 8.87 -39.45
C ASP A 678 3.87 8.25 -38.49
N LEU A 679 3.97 8.57 -37.19
CA LEU A 679 2.95 8.23 -36.20
C LEU A 679 1.60 8.79 -36.60
N LYS A 680 1.54 10.05 -37.07
CA LYS A 680 0.28 10.65 -37.54
C LYS A 680 -0.36 9.84 -38.67
N ALA A 681 0.43 9.43 -39.66
CA ALA A 681 -0.06 8.70 -40.82
C ALA A 681 -0.55 7.28 -40.46
N ILE A 682 0.14 6.59 -39.56
CA ILE A 682 -0.27 5.28 -39.04
C ILE A 682 -1.60 5.43 -38.28
N PHE A 683 -1.64 6.32 -37.29
CA PHE A 683 -2.77 6.42 -36.38
C PHE A 683 -3.99 7.12 -36.96
N HIS A 684 -3.88 7.85 -38.08
CA HIS A 684 -5.06 8.34 -38.81
C HIS A 684 -5.98 7.18 -39.22
N LYS A 685 -5.42 6.09 -39.78
CA LYS A 685 -6.21 4.92 -40.20
C LYS A 685 -6.79 4.17 -39.00
N VAL A 686 -6.02 4.06 -37.92
CA VAL A 686 -6.44 3.41 -36.68
C VAL A 686 -7.58 4.19 -36.02
N ALA A 687 -7.43 5.52 -35.91
CA ALA A 687 -8.44 6.42 -35.34
C ALA A 687 -9.76 6.36 -36.14
N ASP A 688 -9.69 6.39 -37.47
CA ASP A 688 -10.85 6.23 -38.34
C ASP A 688 -11.54 4.88 -38.11
N ALA A 689 -10.78 3.79 -38.10
CA ALA A 689 -11.32 2.45 -37.90
C ALA A 689 -11.98 2.28 -36.53
N LEU A 690 -11.34 2.73 -35.45
CA LEU A 690 -11.92 2.67 -34.10
C LEU A 690 -13.18 3.54 -33.97
N THR A 691 -13.17 4.74 -34.56
CA THR A 691 -14.31 5.66 -34.50
C THR A 691 -15.50 5.15 -35.31
N GLN A 692 -15.27 4.62 -36.51
CA GLN A 692 -16.33 4.06 -37.36
C GLN A 692 -16.98 2.81 -36.76
N ASN A 693 -16.22 2.02 -36.00
CA ASN A 693 -16.68 0.78 -35.41
C ASN A 693 -17.04 0.89 -33.92
N GLU A 694 -17.14 2.11 -33.35
CA GLU A 694 -17.39 2.32 -31.92
C GLU A 694 -18.61 1.53 -31.42
N VAL A 695 -19.75 1.67 -32.10
CA VAL A 695 -21.01 1.01 -31.72
C VAL A 695 -20.86 -0.51 -31.77
N GLN A 696 -20.30 -1.04 -32.86
CA GLN A 696 -20.13 -2.48 -33.04
C GLN A 696 -19.20 -3.07 -31.98
N ILE A 697 -18.06 -2.42 -31.70
CA ILE A 697 -17.11 -2.88 -30.68
C ILE A 697 -17.78 -2.89 -29.30
N MET A 698 -18.50 -1.84 -28.94
CA MET A 698 -19.20 -1.79 -27.65
C MET A 698 -20.33 -2.83 -27.55
N GLU A 699 -21.04 -3.12 -28.64
CA GLU A 699 -22.03 -4.21 -28.70
C GLU A 699 -21.37 -5.59 -28.50
N GLU A 700 -20.23 -5.85 -29.14
CA GLU A 700 -19.46 -7.08 -28.97
C GLU A 700 -18.96 -7.25 -27.52
N LEU A 701 -18.43 -6.17 -26.92
CA LEU A 701 -17.91 -6.18 -25.54
C LEU A 701 -19.02 -6.30 -24.49
N ASN A 702 -20.16 -5.60 -24.66
CA ASN A 702 -21.26 -5.67 -23.70
C ASN A 702 -22.13 -6.93 -23.90
N GLY A 703 -22.22 -7.44 -25.12
CA GLY A 703 -23.07 -8.58 -25.47
C GLY A 703 -22.65 -9.91 -24.82
N VAL A 704 -21.41 -10.00 -24.33
CA VAL A 704 -20.92 -11.18 -23.59
C VAL A 704 -21.18 -11.12 -22.09
N GLN A 705 -21.60 -9.97 -21.54
CA GLN A 705 -21.84 -9.79 -20.11
C GLN A 705 -23.12 -10.49 -19.63
N GLY A 706 -23.25 -10.67 -18.31
CA GLY A 706 -24.43 -11.24 -17.64
C GLY A 706 -24.46 -12.77 -17.60
N LYS A 707 -23.36 -13.43 -17.96
CA LYS A 707 -23.21 -14.89 -17.96
C LYS A 707 -21.96 -15.28 -17.20
N GLY A 708 -21.98 -16.43 -16.54
CA GLY A 708 -20.78 -16.98 -15.93
C GLY A 708 -19.74 -17.37 -16.99
N VAL A 709 -18.46 -17.19 -16.66
CA VAL A 709 -17.33 -17.53 -17.51
C VAL A 709 -16.27 -18.31 -16.73
N ASP A 710 -15.50 -19.11 -17.45
CA ASP A 710 -14.37 -19.85 -16.92
C ASP A 710 -13.07 -19.35 -17.57
N VAL A 711 -12.12 -18.95 -16.74
CA VAL A 711 -10.77 -18.52 -17.16
C VAL A 711 -9.73 -19.62 -16.93
N GLY A 712 -10.17 -20.82 -16.57
CA GLY A 712 -9.37 -22.03 -16.45
C GLY A 712 -8.47 -22.08 -15.21
N GLY A 713 -8.75 -21.29 -14.17
CA GLY A 713 -7.97 -21.22 -12.92
C GLY A 713 -8.24 -19.93 -12.15
N TYR A 714 -7.60 -19.77 -10.98
CA TYR A 714 -7.68 -18.54 -10.18
C TYR A 714 -6.30 -17.91 -10.00
N TYR A 715 -5.32 -18.68 -9.52
CA TYR A 715 -3.93 -18.23 -9.36
C TYR A 715 -3.08 -18.49 -10.60
N LYS A 716 -3.44 -19.50 -11.40
CA LYS A 716 -2.77 -19.81 -12.68
C LYS A 716 -3.83 -19.93 -13.76
N PHE A 717 -4.06 -18.89 -14.55
CA PHE A 717 -5.05 -18.96 -15.64
C PHE A 717 -4.65 -19.92 -16.76
N ASP A 718 -5.66 -20.45 -17.44
CA ASP A 718 -5.48 -21.01 -18.79
C ASP A 718 -5.44 -19.84 -19.80
N ILE A 719 -4.36 -19.74 -20.56
CA ILE A 719 -4.10 -18.59 -21.42
C ILE A 719 -5.11 -18.48 -22.56
N ALA A 720 -5.59 -19.60 -23.09
CA ALA A 720 -6.58 -19.58 -24.17
C ALA A 720 -7.95 -19.14 -23.65
N SER A 721 -8.38 -19.69 -22.51
CA SER A 721 -9.65 -19.33 -21.86
C SER A 721 -9.69 -17.86 -21.47
N VAL A 722 -8.65 -17.35 -20.77
CA VAL A 722 -8.64 -15.95 -20.34
C VAL A 722 -8.58 -14.96 -21.51
N ASN A 723 -7.84 -15.27 -22.58
CA ASN A 723 -7.86 -14.45 -23.80
C ASN A 723 -9.25 -14.41 -24.45
N GLY A 724 -9.94 -15.55 -24.51
CA GLY A 724 -11.31 -15.60 -25.03
C GLY A 724 -12.29 -14.74 -24.24
N VAL A 725 -12.12 -14.65 -22.91
CA VAL A 725 -12.94 -13.82 -22.03
C VAL A 725 -12.55 -12.34 -22.09
N MET A 726 -11.26 -12.03 -22.13
CA MET A 726 -10.76 -10.65 -22.00
C MET A 726 -10.65 -9.90 -23.34
N ARG A 727 -10.66 -10.61 -24.47
CA ARG A 727 -10.64 -10.04 -25.83
C ARG A 727 -11.80 -10.53 -26.71
N PRO A 728 -13.07 -10.36 -26.29
CA PRO A 728 -14.21 -10.95 -27.00
C PRO A 728 -14.58 -10.21 -28.30
N SER A 729 -14.18 -8.94 -28.47
CA SER A 729 -14.45 -8.16 -29.69
C SER A 729 -13.45 -8.50 -30.79
N GLN A 730 -13.90 -9.25 -31.80
CA GLN A 730 -13.10 -9.56 -32.97
C GLN A 730 -12.80 -8.33 -33.81
N THR A 731 -13.71 -7.35 -33.82
CA THR A 731 -13.52 -6.09 -34.53
C THR A 731 -12.39 -5.28 -33.92
N LEU A 732 -12.36 -5.14 -32.59
CA LEU A 732 -11.26 -4.46 -31.89
C LEU A 732 -9.94 -5.20 -32.08
N ASN A 733 -9.92 -6.52 -31.90
CA ASN A 733 -8.71 -7.33 -32.09
C ASN A 733 -8.14 -7.16 -33.49
N GLY A 734 -9.01 -7.24 -34.52
CA GLY A 734 -8.62 -7.02 -35.90
C GLY A 734 -7.97 -5.66 -36.13
N ILE A 735 -8.48 -4.59 -35.53
CA ILE A 735 -7.87 -3.25 -35.68
C ILE A 735 -6.51 -3.17 -34.97
N VAL A 736 -6.40 -3.68 -33.74
CA VAL A 736 -5.18 -3.62 -32.93
C VAL A 736 -4.05 -4.46 -33.54
N ASP A 737 -4.36 -5.66 -34.06
CA ASP A 737 -3.37 -6.57 -34.64
C ASP A 737 -2.79 -6.05 -35.98
N HIS A 738 -3.40 -5.04 -36.62
CA HIS A 738 -2.96 -4.43 -37.88
C HIS A 738 -2.16 -3.12 -37.70
N ILE A 739 -1.86 -2.72 -36.46
CA ILE A 739 -0.92 -1.61 -36.15
C ILE A 739 0.52 -2.13 -36.29
#